data_AF-A0A821HYK0-F1
#
_entry.id   AF-A0A821HYK0-F1
#
_cell.length_a   1.000
_cell.length_b   1.000
_cell.length_c   1.000
_cell.angle_alpha   90.00
_cell.angle_beta   90.00
_cell.angle_gamma   90.00
#
_symmetry.space_group_name_H-M   'P 1'
#
loop_
_entity.id
_entity.type
_entity.pdbx_description
1 polymer ?
#
loop_
_entity_poly.entity_id
_entity_poly.type
_entity_poly.pdbx_seq_one_letter_code
_entity_poly.pdbx_strand_id
1 'polypeptide(L)'
;MHTQFQVQIREYDIAGKAVALCYGIYKADLPEPTEKPRLVAFVDMGYTTLQASIVAFNKGKLKMVATACDPLLGGRDFDHLILDSMRDDYQKRYKLDSYSTTKAKLRLKAECEKAKKLMSSNVQPIPIGLECFLNDMDVNGKMSRADFEELAKPLLDRIRNTIENLLKEAKVPAEEIESVEIVGGSTRIPAVKQIVQDVFQKPPMTTMNADESVARGCTLMCAILSPTFKVKEFKIEDCQPYPITLSWQGGVNEDNEVEVFSRWNVIPSTKMLSFYKREPLTVEARYSYPNDIPFSESRIGQYTIEQIQPQPDGTPSKIKVKVRLNRNGIFDVTQASLIETIEEPNQPAEVMESTPATEPAQNGIDQNPPTTEEKMEETAPTVNGTDIPSSGDAQTTDDKKDEEEGGEEKPKTGNTAATKKKKKEIDLPITPRVPGASKKELDRLIEQEHEMIAQDKKEKERSDAKNSVEEYVYDMRGKLEGGPLEKYADDVIRQQLLNELQLAEDWLYDEGVHQEKSVYIERLKKLKDIGEPIRNRYLEAEHRQSHMQDLMKSIQRIDEAIQIYYTKSSDKYSHIDQSEIEKANKILTEKQTWYDQTANRFNALKKHEDPTILCSQLKQQRETLERECWAILNKPKPKVEPPKEEPAKQPTTNQQEQAQNQPPPPPPPTSSGNQQSTEQQPSMEVD
;
A
#
# COMPACT_ATOMS: atom_id res chain seq x y z
N MET A 1 12.23 -27.21 -7.15
CA MET A 1 10.96 -27.20 -7.90
C MET A 1 9.77 -27.74 -7.08
N HIS A 2 9.90 -28.78 -6.25
CA HIS A 2 8.74 -29.30 -5.49
C HIS A 2 8.21 -28.40 -4.35
N THR A 3 9.04 -27.54 -3.77
CA THR A 3 8.63 -26.59 -2.72
C THR A 3 7.81 -25.40 -3.23
N GLN A 4 7.77 -25.17 -4.55
CA GLN A 4 7.05 -24.03 -5.16
C GLN A 4 5.53 -24.21 -5.17
N PHE A 5 5.04 -25.45 -5.12
CA PHE A 5 3.62 -25.73 -5.36
C PHE A 5 2.70 -25.48 -4.15
N GLN A 6 3.19 -25.64 -2.91
CA GLN A 6 2.34 -25.41 -1.72
C GLN A 6 2.07 -23.92 -1.44
N VAL A 7 2.99 -23.03 -1.82
CA VAL A 7 2.78 -21.57 -1.75
C VAL A 7 1.82 -21.10 -2.85
N GLN A 8 1.86 -21.76 -4.01
CA GLN A 8 1.15 -21.35 -5.23
C GLN A 8 -0.37 -21.27 -5.10
N ILE A 9 -1.03 -22.03 -4.22
CA ILE A 9 -2.51 -22.02 -4.14
C ILE A 9 -3.05 -21.05 -3.10
N ARG A 10 -2.25 -20.71 -2.07
CA ARG A 10 -2.56 -19.53 -1.24
C ARG A 10 -2.42 -18.24 -2.06
N GLU A 11 -1.49 -18.17 -3.01
CA GLU A 11 -1.44 -17.08 -4.00
C GLU A 11 -2.74 -16.98 -4.83
N TYR A 12 -3.40 -18.11 -5.09
CA TYR A 12 -4.64 -18.13 -5.86
C TYR A 12 -5.89 -17.70 -5.08
N ASP A 13 -5.99 -17.93 -3.76
CA ASP A 13 -7.12 -17.43 -2.96
C ASP A 13 -7.00 -15.92 -2.64
N ILE A 14 -5.79 -15.35 -2.74
CA ILE A 14 -5.51 -13.94 -2.47
C ILE A 14 -6.14 -13.02 -3.54
N ALA A 15 -6.13 -13.42 -4.82
CA ALA A 15 -6.66 -12.58 -5.90
C ALA A 15 -8.18 -12.39 -5.78
N GLY A 16 -8.94 -13.46 -5.53
CA GLY A 16 -10.38 -13.37 -5.28
C GLY A 16 -10.73 -12.46 -4.09
N LYS A 17 -9.98 -12.57 -2.98
CA LYS A 17 -10.13 -11.68 -1.82
C LYS A 17 -9.76 -10.23 -2.13
N ALA A 18 -8.70 -9.99 -2.88
CA ALA A 18 -8.27 -8.65 -3.26
C ALA A 18 -9.35 -7.95 -4.12
N VAL A 19 -9.91 -8.67 -5.10
CA VAL A 19 -11.00 -8.18 -5.94
C VAL A 19 -12.24 -7.88 -5.08
N ALA A 20 -12.61 -8.79 -4.18
CA ALA A 20 -13.72 -8.59 -3.26
C ALA A 20 -13.52 -7.37 -2.34
N LEU A 21 -12.30 -7.12 -1.86
CA LEU A 21 -11.98 -5.92 -1.07
C LEU A 21 -12.10 -4.65 -1.91
N CYS A 22 -11.56 -4.66 -3.13
CA CYS A 22 -11.68 -3.56 -4.08
C CYS A 22 -13.16 -3.26 -4.38
N TYR A 23 -14.01 -4.27 -4.47
CA TYR A 23 -15.45 -4.09 -4.66
C TYR A 23 -16.11 -3.51 -3.40
N GLY A 24 -15.96 -4.18 -2.26
CA GLY A 24 -16.72 -3.90 -1.05
C GLY A 24 -16.42 -2.55 -0.44
N ILE A 25 -15.18 -2.05 -0.54
CA ILE A 25 -14.80 -0.78 0.09
C ILE A 25 -15.44 0.44 -0.59
N TYR A 26 -15.68 0.37 -1.91
CA TYR A 26 -16.22 1.47 -2.71
C TYR A 26 -17.74 1.37 -2.91
N LYS A 27 -18.35 0.21 -2.66
CA LYS A 27 -19.82 0.07 -2.74
C LYS A 27 -20.49 0.77 -1.57
N ALA A 28 -21.31 1.78 -1.89
CA ALA A 28 -21.98 2.63 -0.91
C ALA A 28 -23.31 2.03 -0.41
N ASP A 29 -23.94 1.18 -1.21
CA ASP A 29 -25.30 0.65 -1.04
C ASP A 29 -25.32 -0.77 -0.42
N LEU A 30 -24.27 -1.16 0.31
CA LEU A 30 -24.20 -2.47 0.96
C LEU A 30 -25.18 -2.56 2.14
N PRO A 31 -25.81 -3.73 2.38
CA PRO A 31 -26.74 -3.92 3.50
C PRO A 31 -26.10 -3.61 4.86
N GLU A 32 -26.87 -3.09 5.80
CA GLU A 32 -26.36 -2.84 7.15
C GLU A 32 -25.94 -4.15 7.85
N PRO A 33 -25.06 -4.13 8.87
CA PRO A 33 -24.56 -5.35 9.52
C PRO A 33 -25.63 -6.28 10.12
N THR A 34 -26.82 -5.75 10.39
CA THR A 34 -27.97 -6.49 10.92
C THR A 34 -28.84 -7.14 9.84
N GLU A 35 -28.66 -6.78 8.58
CA GLU A 35 -29.44 -7.26 7.45
C GLU A 35 -28.81 -8.50 6.80
N LYS A 36 -29.60 -9.24 6.00
CA LYS A 36 -29.09 -10.38 5.22
C LYS A 36 -27.94 -9.87 4.32
N PRO A 37 -26.75 -10.51 4.35
CA PRO A 37 -25.63 -10.07 3.54
C PRO A 37 -25.95 -10.20 2.05
N ARG A 38 -25.40 -9.28 1.25
CA ARG A 38 -25.43 -9.37 -0.21
C ARG A 38 -24.38 -10.37 -0.67
N LEU A 39 -24.81 -11.43 -1.37
CA LEU A 39 -23.89 -12.41 -1.95
C LEU A 39 -23.48 -11.94 -3.35
N VAL A 40 -22.18 -11.83 -3.58
CA VAL A 40 -21.60 -11.47 -4.89
C VAL A 40 -20.60 -12.55 -5.28
N ALA A 41 -20.70 -13.02 -6.52
CA ALA A 41 -19.73 -13.92 -7.09
C ALA A 41 -18.67 -13.14 -7.89
N PHE A 42 -17.41 -13.53 -7.79
CA PHE A 42 -16.32 -12.99 -8.58
C PHE A 42 -15.72 -14.11 -9.41
N VAL A 43 -15.51 -13.87 -10.71
CA VAL A 43 -14.81 -14.81 -11.60
C VAL A 43 -13.60 -14.10 -12.20
N ASP A 44 -12.41 -14.55 -11.83
CA ASP A 44 -11.13 -14.06 -12.34
C ASP A 44 -10.50 -15.12 -13.26
N MET A 45 -10.25 -14.74 -14.51
CA MET A 45 -9.51 -15.59 -15.44
C MET A 45 -8.35 -14.82 -16.07
N GLY A 46 -7.15 -15.10 -15.55
CA GLY A 46 -5.90 -14.49 -16.01
C GLY A 46 -5.25 -15.25 -17.16
N TYR A 47 -3.92 -15.19 -17.21
CA TYR A 47 -3.12 -15.87 -18.25
C TYR A 47 -2.97 -17.38 -17.98
N THR A 48 -2.87 -17.82 -16.72
CA THR A 48 -2.60 -19.23 -16.38
C THR A 48 -3.67 -19.89 -15.52
N THR A 49 -4.56 -19.11 -14.91
CA THR A 49 -5.37 -19.59 -13.80
C THR A 49 -6.77 -18.99 -13.85
N LEU A 50 -7.75 -19.83 -13.49
CA LEU A 50 -9.15 -19.49 -13.31
C LEU A 50 -9.47 -19.61 -11.82
N GLN A 51 -10.04 -18.55 -11.25
CA GLN A 51 -10.53 -18.52 -9.88
C GLN A 51 -11.94 -17.98 -9.86
N ALA A 52 -12.76 -18.53 -8.98
CA ALA A 52 -14.08 -18.01 -8.73
C ALA A 52 -14.36 -18.05 -7.22
N SER A 53 -14.98 -17.01 -6.69
CA SER A 53 -15.30 -16.91 -5.26
C SER A 53 -16.69 -16.35 -5.04
N ILE A 54 -17.35 -16.78 -3.97
CA ILE A 54 -18.59 -16.18 -3.48
C ILE A 54 -18.28 -15.48 -2.17
N VAL A 55 -18.70 -14.22 -2.08
CA VAL A 55 -18.41 -13.35 -0.93
C VAL A 55 -19.70 -12.71 -0.44
N ALA A 56 -19.87 -12.74 0.89
CA ALA A 56 -20.96 -12.10 1.59
C ALA A 56 -20.54 -10.70 2.06
N PHE A 57 -21.31 -9.68 1.68
CA PHE A 57 -21.05 -8.29 2.03
C PHE A 57 -22.13 -7.70 2.94
N ASN A 58 -21.68 -6.99 3.96
CA ASN A 58 -22.43 -5.97 4.68
C ASN A 58 -21.60 -4.68 4.68
N LYS A 59 -22.17 -3.56 5.09
CA LYS A 59 -21.48 -2.28 5.21
C LYS A 59 -20.26 -2.42 6.13
N GLY A 60 -19.08 -2.13 5.57
CA GLY A 60 -17.80 -2.22 6.30
C GLY A 60 -17.34 -3.65 6.60
N LYS A 61 -17.92 -4.68 5.98
CA LYS A 61 -17.54 -6.07 6.21
C LYS A 61 -17.64 -6.91 4.93
N LEU A 62 -16.60 -7.69 4.65
CA LEU A 62 -16.67 -8.82 3.73
C LEU A 62 -16.39 -10.14 4.46
N LYS A 63 -17.04 -11.21 4.01
CA LYS A 63 -16.79 -12.58 4.46
C LYS A 63 -16.71 -13.50 3.24
N MET A 64 -15.57 -14.16 3.07
CA MET A 64 -15.41 -15.22 2.06
C MET A 64 -16.32 -16.40 2.42
N VAL A 65 -17.12 -16.87 1.47
CA VAL A 65 -18.04 -18.01 1.66
C VAL A 65 -17.42 -19.28 1.12
N ALA A 66 -16.98 -19.25 -0.15
CA ALA A 66 -16.29 -20.34 -0.80
C ALA A 66 -15.44 -19.82 -1.97
N THR A 67 -14.44 -20.61 -2.35
CA THR A 67 -13.57 -20.37 -3.50
C THR A 67 -13.45 -21.67 -4.31
N ALA A 68 -13.42 -21.58 -5.63
CA ALA A 68 -13.06 -22.65 -6.54
C ALA A 68 -11.96 -22.16 -7.48
N CYS A 69 -11.05 -23.06 -7.86
CA CYS A 69 -9.89 -22.69 -8.67
C CYS A 69 -9.51 -23.83 -9.60
N ASP A 70 -9.14 -23.47 -10.83
CA ASP A 70 -8.35 -24.31 -11.73
C ASP A 70 -6.99 -23.63 -11.97
N PRO A 71 -5.90 -24.10 -11.31
CA PRO A 71 -4.59 -23.45 -11.36
C PRO A 71 -3.89 -23.59 -12.72
N LEU A 72 -4.39 -24.46 -13.59
CA LEU A 72 -3.78 -24.83 -14.88
C LEU A 72 -4.72 -24.51 -16.05
N LEU A 73 -5.45 -23.40 -15.94
CA LEU A 73 -6.42 -22.97 -16.93
C LEU A 73 -6.48 -21.45 -17.03
N GLY A 74 -5.96 -20.91 -18.12
CA GLY A 74 -6.01 -19.47 -18.41
C GLY A 74 -5.85 -19.16 -19.89
N GLY A 75 -5.67 -17.88 -20.21
CA GLY A 75 -5.52 -17.39 -21.57
C GLY A 75 -4.40 -18.07 -22.37
N ARG A 76 -3.34 -18.52 -21.69
CA ARG A 76 -2.20 -19.26 -22.25
C ARG A 76 -2.64 -20.55 -22.91
N ASP A 77 -3.57 -21.27 -22.29
CA ASP A 77 -3.95 -22.60 -22.74
C ASP A 77 -4.80 -22.51 -24.03
N PHE A 78 -5.61 -21.44 -24.16
CA PHE A 78 -6.25 -21.08 -25.43
C PHE A 78 -5.23 -20.71 -26.52
N ASP A 79 -4.17 -19.96 -26.17
CA ASP A 79 -3.10 -19.63 -27.13
C ASP A 79 -2.41 -20.90 -27.65
N HIS A 80 -2.21 -21.90 -26.79
CA HIS A 80 -1.62 -23.18 -27.17
C HIS A 80 -2.51 -23.98 -28.12
N LEU A 81 -3.83 -23.97 -27.93
CA LEU A 81 -4.75 -24.64 -28.87
C LEU A 81 -4.65 -24.04 -30.28
N ILE A 82 -4.68 -22.71 -30.39
CA ILE A 82 -4.53 -22.02 -31.69
C ILE A 82 -3.15 -22.32 -32.28
N LEU A 83 -2.09 -22.29 -31.47
CA LEU A 83 -0.72 -22.57 -31.88
C LEU A 83 -0.57 -23.99 -32.45
N ASP A 84 -1.11 -25.00 -31.78
CA ASP A 84 -1.03 -26.39 -32.22
C ASP A 84 -1.84 -26.61 -33.51
N SER A 85 -3.04 -25.99 -33.61
CA SER A 85 -3.84 -26.00 -34.85
C SER A 85 -3.11 -25.36 -36.05
N MET A 86 -2.52 -24.18 -35.85
CA MET A 86 -1.74 -23.50 -36.89
C MET A 86 -0.45 -24.24 -37.24
N ARG A 87 0.21 -24.87 -36.26
CA ARG A 87 1.37 -25.73 -36.50
C ARG A 87 1.01 -26.89 -37.42
N ASP A 88 -0.07 -27.60 -37.13
CA ASP A 88 -0.52 -28.74 -37.92
C ASP A 88 -0.85 -28.33 -39.36
N ASP A 89 -1.51 -27.19 -39.53
CA ASP A 89 -1.79 -26.61 -40.85
C ASP A 89 -0.50 -26.24 -41.60
N TYR A 90 0.46 -25.60 -40.92
CA TYR A 90 1.72 -25.18 -41.55
C TYR A 90 2.60 -26.36 -41.92
N GLN A 91 2.62 -27.41 -41.12
CA GLN A 91 3.28 -28.67 -41.46
C GLN A 91 2.64 -29.33 -42.68
N LYS A 92 1.31 -29.27 -42.81
CA LYS A 92 0.59 -29.84 -43.96
C LYS A 92 0.84 -29.04 -45.24
N ARG A 93 0.63 -27.73 -45.21
CA ARG A 93 0.66 -26.83 -46.38
C ARG A 93 2.06 -26.39 -46.79
N TYR A 94 2.90 -26.00 -45.83
CA TYR A 94 4.22 -25.42 -46.10
C TYR A 94 5.38 -26.37 -45.80
N LYS A 95 5.11 -27.55 -45.19
CA LYS A 95 6.14 -28.48 -44.70
C LYS A 95 7.09 -27.84 -43.68
N LEU A 96 6.61 -26.82 -42.96
CA LEU A 96 7.37 -26.12 -41.93
C LEU A 96 6.87 -26.52 -40.55
N ASP A 97 7.79 -26.80 -39.62
CA ASP A 97 7.46 -27.02 -38.21
C ASP A 97 7.78 -25.79 -37.37
N SER A 98 6.75 -25.16 -36.81
CA SER A 98 6.90 -24.01 -35.90
C SER A 98 7.65 -24.37 -34.61
N TYR A 99 7.74 -25.66 -34.25
CA TYR A 99 8.46 -26.13 -33.07
C TYR A 99 9.93 -26.45 -33.34
N SER A 100 10.38 -26.33 -34.59
CA SER A 100 11.79 -26.56 -34.96
C SER A 100 12.77 -25.63 -34.23
N THR A 101 12.35 -24.39 -33.93
CA THR A 101 13.16 -23.42 -33.17
C THR A 101 12.32 -22.66 -32.15
N THR A 102 12.94 -22.28 -31.02
CA THR A 102 12.28 -21.46 -29.99
C THR A 102 11.79 -20.12 -30.55
N LYS A 103 12.57 -19.49 -31.45
CA LYS A 103 12.21 -18.22 -32.09
C LYS A 103 10.93 -18.37 -32.93
N ALA A 104 10.83 -19.41 -33.77
CA ALA A 104 9.65 -19.65 -34.60
C ALA A 104 8.40 -19.91 -33.73
N LYS A 105 8.54 -20.74 -32.69
CA LYS A 105 7.44 -21.02 -31.76
C LYS A 105 6.93 -19.75 -31.08
N LEU A 106 7.83 -18.90 -30.59
CA LEU A 106 7.44 -17.65 -29.92
C LEU A 106 6.79 -16.64 -30.88
N ARG A 107 7.31 -16.51 -32.11
CA ARG A 107 6.71 -15.65 -33.15
C ARG A 107 5.29 -16.09 -33.48
N LEU A 108 5.07 -17.40 -33.71
CA LEU A 108 3.73 -17.91 -33.98
C LEU A 108 2.81 -17.78 -32.78
N LYS A 109 3.29 -18.09 -31.57
CA LYS A 109 2.51 -17.92 -30.35
C LYS A 109 2.02 -16.48 -30.16
N ALA A 110 2.87 -15.49 -30.46
CA ALA A 110 2.49 -14.07 -30.38
C ALA A 110 1.34 -13.71 -31.34
N GLU A 111 1.37 -14.23 -32.58
CA GLU A 111 0.27 -14.04 -33.53
C GLU A 111 -1.01 -14.79 -33.12
N CYS A 112 -0.89 -15.98 -32.54
CA CYS A 112 -2.02 -16.72 -31.97
C CYS A 112 -2.69 -15.94 -30.83
N GLU A 113 -1.90 -15.34 -29.93
CA GLU A 113 -2.44 -14.52 -28.83
C GLU A 113 -3.15 -13.26 -29.35
N LYS A 114 -2.57 -12.58 -30.35
CA LYS A 114 -3.22 -11.44 -31.02
C LYS A 114 -4.55 -11.87 -31.65
N ALA A 115 -4.56 -12.99 -32.37
CA ALA A 115 -5.77 -13.52 -32.98
C ALA A 115 -6.85 -13.84 -31.95
N LYS A 116 -6.52 -14.50 -30.83
CA LYS A 116 -7.44 -14.76 -29.70
C LYS A 116 -8.07 -13.47 -29.19
N LYS A 117 -7.27 -12.42 -28.98
CA LYS A 117 -7.74 -11.11 -28.52
C LYS A 117 -8.70 -10.47 -29.54
N LEU A 118 -8.34 -10.49 -30.82
CA LEU A 118 -9.19 -9.95 -31.89
C LEU A 118 -10.50 -10.73 -32.06
N MET A 119 -10.48 -12.05 -31.91
CA MET A 119 -11.70 -12.88 -31.96
C MET A 119 -12.67 -12.57 -30.82
N SER A 120 -12.21 -12.00 -29.70
CA SER A 120 -13.09 -11.59 -28.60
C SER A 120 -14.01 -10.43 -28.97
N SER A 121 -13.61 -9.56 -29.91
CA SER A 121 -14.40 -8.42 -30.37
C SER A 121 -14.95 -8.59 -31.80
N ASN A 122 -14.30 -9.40 -32.64
CA ASN A 122 -14.67 -9.59 -34.04
C ASN A 122 -15.16 -11.02 -34.32
N VAL A 123 -16.21 -11.14 -35.13
CA VAL A 123 -16.80 -12.43 -35.55
C VAL A 123 -16.19 -12.92 -36.86
N GLN A 124 -15.64 -12.02 -37.68
CA GLN A 124 -15.02 -12.37 -38.95
C GLN A 124 -13.73 -13.16 -38.73
N PRO A 125 -13.36 -14.06 -39.65
CA PRO A 125 -12.11 -14.80 -39.57
C PRO A 125 -10.89 -13.87 -39.48
N ILE A 126 -10.06 -14.08 -38.46
CA ILE A 126 -8.86 -13.30 -38.20
C ILE A 126 -7.67 -13.96 -38.91
N PRO A 127 -6.92 -13.21 -39.75
CA PRO A 127 -5.72 -13.74 -40.36
C PRO A 127 -4.61 -13.95 -39.32
N ILE A 128 -3.84 -15.01 -39.50
CA ILE A 128 -2.66 -15.34 -38.68
C ILE A 128 -1.53 -15.54 -39.69
N GLY A 129 -0.71 -14.50 -39.89
CA GLY A 129 0.34 -14.48 -40.90
C GLY A 129 1.69 -14.06 -40.33
N LEU A 130 2.76 -14.66 -40.83
CA LEU A 130 4.14 -14.34 -40.46
C LEU A 130 5.00 -14.25 -41.72
N GLU A 131 5.63 -13.10 -41.90
CA GLU A 131 6.62 -12.87 -42.93
C GLU A 131 7.99 -13.42 -42.51
N CYS A 132 8.74 -13.97 -43.47
CA CYS A 132 10.05 -14.59 -43.26
C CYS A 132 10.05 -15.49 -42.02
N PHE A 133 9.10 -16.44 -41.95
CA PHE A 133 8.85 -17.23 -40.76
C PHE A 133 9.97 -18.24 -40.49
N LEU A 134 10.18 -19.15 -41.44
CA LEU A 134 11.24 -20.16 -41.46
C LEU A 134 11.71 -20.34 -42.90
N ASN A 135 13.03 -20.47 -43.09
CA ASN A 135 13.65 -20.62 -44.41
C ASN A 135 13.26 -19.49 -45.40
N ASP A 136 13.12 -18.26 -44.88
CA ASP A 136 12.66 -17.08 -45.63
C ASP A 136 11.29 -17.26 -46.31
N MET A 137 10.48 -18.20 -45.83
CA MET A 137 9.13 -18.44 -46.32
C MET A 137 8.09 -17.71 -45.45
N ASP A 138 7.15 -17.08 -46.13
CA ASP A 138 5.96 -16.52 -45.50
C ASP A 138 4.93 -17.61 -45.25
N VAL A 139 4.26 -17.53 -44.10
CA VAL A 139 3.14 -18.41 -43.78
C VAL A 139 1.92 -17.55 -43.49
N ASN A 140 0.76 -18.00 -43.97
CA ASN A 140 -0.51 -17.32 -43.73
C ASN A 140 -1.60 -18.33 -43.47
N GLY A 141 -2.41 -18.10 -42.45
CA GLY A 141 -3.59 -18.86 -42.04
C GLY A 141 -4.70 -17.92 -41.57
N LYS A 142 -5.82 -18.50 -41.13
CA LYS A 142 -6.93 -17.74 -40.54
C LYS A 142 -7.64 -18.56 -39.49
N MET A 143 -8.24 -17.91 -38.51
CA MET A 143 -9.06 -18.54 -37.48
C MET A 143 -10.37 -17.78 -37.33
N SER A 144 -11.51 -18.47 -37.40
CA SER A 144 -12.80 -17.88 -37.04
C SER A 144 -13.12 -18.09 -35.57
N ARG A 145 -13.99 -17.25 -35.01
CA ARG A 145 -14.45 -17.43 -33.62
C ARG A 145 -15.11 -18.79 -33.42
N ALA A 146 -15.93 -19.24 -34.37
CA ALA A 146 -16.62 -20.52 -34.28
C ALA A 146 -15.62 -21.70 -34.24
N ASP A 147 -14.61 -21.70 -35.10
CA ASP A 147 -13.57 -22.75 -35.11
C ASP A 147 -12.75 -22.73 -33.82
N PHE A 148 -12.45 -21.53 -33.30
CA PHE A 148 -11.74 -21.36 -32.03
C PHE A 148 -12.55 -21.90 -30.84
N GLU A 149 -13.84 -21.57 -30.76
CA GLU A 149 -14.72 -22.03 -29.67
C GLU A 149 -14.91 -23.55 -29.70
N GLU A 150 -15.04 -24.15 -30.90
CA GLU A 150 -15.09 -25.61 -31.05
C GLU A 150 -13.79 -26.27 -30.60
N LEU A 151 -12.64 -25.72 -31.01
CA LEU A 151 -11.33 -26.20 -30.59
C LEU A 151 -11.14 -26.08 -29.06
N ALA A 152 -11.71 -25.04 -28.46
CA ALA A 152 -11.57 -24.73 -27.05
C ALA A 152 -12.58 -25.44 -26.13
N LYS A 153 -13.50 -26.25 -26.68
CA LYS A 153 -14.54 -26.95 -25.92
C LYS A 153 -14.04 -27.67 -24.65
N PRO A 154 -12.93 -28.43 -24.66
CA PRO A 154 -12.42 -29.07 -23.45
C PRO A 154 -12.01 -28.07 -22.34
N LEU A 155 -11.52 -26.88 -22.71
CA LEU A 155 -11.18 -25.82 -21.75
C LEU A 155 -12.44 -25.12 -21.23
N LEU A 156 -13.43 -24.90 -22.11
CA LEU A 156 -14.72 -24.34 -21.77
C LEU A 156 -15.50 -25.24 -20.78
N ASP A 157 -15.46 -26.56 -20.97
CA ASP A 157 -16.06 -27.53 -20.04
C ASP A 157 -15.39 -27.46 -18.65
N ARG A 158 -14.06 -27.30 -18.60
CA ARG A 158 -13.35 -27.08 -17.32
C ARG A 158 -13.76 -25.79 -16.63
N ILE A 159 -13.94 -24.69 -17.38
CA ILE A 159 -14.44 -23.42 -16.82
C ILE A 159 -15.81 -23.63 -16.19
N ARG A 160 -16.75 -24.27 -16.91
CA ARG A 160 -18.09 -24.58 -16.40
C ARG A 160 -18.02 -25.41 -15.12
N ASN A 161 -17.26 -26.50 -15.12
CA ASN A 161 -17.12 -27.37 -13.96
C ASN A 161 -16.59 -26.63 -12.73
N THR A 162 -15.61 -25.75 -12.89
CA THR A 162 -15.04 -24.95 -11.79
C THR A 162 -16.09 -24.01 -11.18
N ILE A 163 -16.88 -23.34 -12.01
CA ILE A 163 -17.92 -22.40 -11.54
C ILE A 163 -19.11 -23.17 -10.90
N GLU A 164 -19.52 -24.30 -11.47
CA GLU A 164 -20.56 -25.14 -10.87
C GLU A 164 -20.13 -25.72 -9.52
N ASN A 165 -18.85 -26.10 -9.39
CA ASN A 165 -18.30 -26.58 -8.12
C ASN A 165 -18.25 -25.48 -7.06
N LEU A 166 -18.08 -24.21 -7.43
CA LEU A 166 -18.16 -23.08 -6.50
C LEU A 166 -19.53 -22.99 -5.82
N LEU A 167 -20.62 -23.09 -6.59
CA LEU A 167 -21.98 -23.07 -6.03
C LEU A 167 -22.23 -24.26 -5.10
N LYS A 168 -21.74 -25.45 -5.47
CA LYS A 168 -21.82 -26.66 -4.64
C LYS A 168 -21.08 -26.50 -3.31
N GLU A 169 -19.85 -25.99 -3.35
CA GLU A 169 -19.04 -25.74 -2.14
C GLU A 169 -19.63 -24.65 -1.25
N ALA A 170 -20.16 -23.58 -1.84
CA ALA A 170 -20.84 -22.51 -1.11
C ALA A 170 -22.16 -22.97 -0.47
N LYS A 171 -22.77 -24.04 -1.00
CA LYS A 171 -24.13 -24.49 -0.65
C LYS A 171 -25.16 -23.37 -0.80
N VAL A 172 -24.98 -22.55 -1.83
CA VAL A 172 -25.84 -21.41 -2.17
C VAL A 172 -26.42 -21.64 -3.56
N PRO A 173 -27.76 -21.56 -3.73
CA PRO A 173 -28.37 -21.67 -5.04
C PRO A 173 -28.07 -20.40 -5.87
N ALA A 174 -28.01 -20.53 -7.21
CA ALA A 174 -27.59 -19.44 -8.09
C ALA A 174 -28.49 -18.20 -7.98
N GLU A 175 -29.77 -18.40 -7.65
CA GLU A 175 -30.79 -17.37 -7.48
C GLU A 175 -30.50 -16.45 -6.29
N GLU A 176 -29.80 -16.94 -5.27
CA GLU A 176 -29.41 -16.15 -4.09
C GLU A 176 -28.19 -15.26 -4.31
N ILE A 177 -27.45 -15.45 -5.43
CA ILE A 177 -26.35 -14.59 -5.81
C ILE A 177 -26.92 -13.29 -6.37
N GLU A 178 -26.62 -12.14 -5.78
CA GLU A 178 -27.14 -10.84 -6.24
C GLU A 178 -26.59 -10.47 -7.62
N SER A 179 -25.27 -10.57 -7.76
CA SER A 179 -24.53 -10.17 -8.95
C SER A 179 -23.25 -10.98 -9.12
N VAL A 180 -22.76 -11.04 -10.35
CA VAL A 180 -21.53 -11.75 -10.72
C VAL A 180 -20.59 -10.77 -11.40
N GLU A 181 -19.45 -10.46 -10.79
CA GLU A 181 -18.43 -9.59 -11.37
C GLU A 181 -17.34 -10.44 -12.04
N ILE A 182 -16.94 -10.07 -13.26
CA ILE A 182 -15.86 -10.73 -13.98
C ILE A 182 -14.63 -9.84 -14.08
N VAL A 183 -13.45 -10.42 -13.82
CA VAL A 183 -12.14 -9.75 -13.90
C VAL A 183 -11.12 -10.67 -14.58
N GLY A 184 -9.93 -10.16 -14.88
CA GLY A 184 -8.90 -10.93 -15.58
C GLY A 184 -9.10 -10.97 -17.09
N GLY A 185 -7.98 -10.91 -17.83
CA GLY A 185 -8.03 -10.65 -19.27
C GLY A 185 -8.73 -11.71 -20.11
N SER A 186 -8.80 -12.96 -19.66
CA SER A 186 -9.40 -14.06 -20.41
C SER A 186 -10.93 -14.14 -20.26
N THR A 187 -11.53 -13.46 -19.28
CA THR A 187 -13.00 -13.33 -19.18
C THR A 187 -13.59 -12.47 -20.30
N ARG A 188 -12.75 -11.80 -21.10
CA ARG A 188 -13.17 -11.06 -22.30
C ARG A 188 -13.63 -11.99 -23.43
N ILE A 189 -13.26 -13.28 -23.39
CA ILE A 189 -13.70 -14.28 -24.38
C ILE A 189 -15.23 -14.46 -24.28
N PRO A 190 -16.00 -14.29 -25.38
CA PRO A 190 -17.46 -14.39 -25.36
C PRO A 190 -18.00 -15.70 -24.78
N ALA A 191 -17.43 -16.85 -25.15
CA ALA A 191 -17.82 -18.15 -24.61
C ALA A 191 -17.65 -18.25 -23.08
N VAL A 192 -16.64 -17.60 -22.50
CA VAL A 192 -16.44 -17.55 -21.03
C VAL A 192 -17.58 -16.76 -20.38
N LYS A 193 -17.94 -15.60 -20.94
CA LYS A 193 -19.07 -14.79 -20.45
C LYS A 193 -20.39 -15.56 -20.53
N GLN A 194 -20.58 -16.31 -21.61
CA GLN A 194 -21.78 -17.14 -21.79
C GLN A 194 -21.86 -18.22 -20.72
N ILE A 195 -20.75 -18.93 -20.43
CA ILE A 195 -20.73 -19.94 -19.35
C ILE A 195 -21.06 -19.31 -17.99
N VAL A 196 -20.48 -18.15 -17.68
CA VAL A 196 -20.80 -17.43 -16.44
C VAL A 196 -22.30 -17.12 -16.38
N GLN A 197 -22.87 -16.63 -17.47
CA GLN A 197 -24.30 -16.33 -17.56
C GLN A 197 -25.17 -17.58 -17.41
N ASP A 198 -24.81 -18.69 -18.04
CA ASP A 198 -25.55 -19.95 -17.99
C ASP A 198 -25.51 -20.58 -16.60
N VAL A 199 -24.38 -20.50 -15.89
CA VAL A 199 -24.24 -21.15 -14.57
C VAL A 199 -24.91 -20.33 -13.48
N PHE A 200 -24.75 -19.00 -13.49
CA PHE A 200 -25.35 -18.13 -12.48
C PHE A 200 -26.75 -17.63 -12.83
N GLN A 201 -27.22 -17.87 -14.06
CA GLN A 201 -28.49 -17.33 -14.57
C GLN A 201 -28.58 -15.79 -14.50
N LYS A 202 -27.41 -15.12 -14.54
CA LYS A 202 -27.26 -13.67 -14.41
C LYS A 202 -26.21 -13.13 -15.38
N PRO A 203 -26.42 -11.94 -15.96
CA PRO A 203 -25.42 -11.36 -16.84
C PRO A 203 -24.13 -11.06 -16.07
N PRO A 204 -22.94 -11.37 -16.63
CA PRO A 204 -21.68 -11.01 -16.01
C PRO A 204 -21.50 -9.48 -16.02
N MET A 205 -21.23 -8.92 -14.85
CA MET A 205 -21.01 -7.51 -14.63
C MET A 205 -19.53 -7.16 -14.80
N THR A 206 -19.29 -5.96 -15.31
CA THR A 206 -17.96 -5.38 -15.50
C THR A 206 -17.89 -4.01 -14.83
N THR A 207 -18.46 -3.87 -13.62
CA THR A 207 -18.43 -2.58 -12.91
C THR A 207 -17.04 -2.27 -12.38
N MET A 208 -16.23 -3.31 -12.22
CA MET A 208 -14.83 -3.24 -11.83
C MET A 208 -13.90 -3.19 -13.05
N ASN A 209 -12.73 -2.57 -12.89
CA ASN A 209 -11.69 -2.62 -13.91
C ASN A 209 -11.06 -4.02 -13.92
N ALA A 210 -11.24 -4.77 -15.01
CA ALA A 210 -10.80 -6.16 -15.11
C ALA A 210 -9.29 -6.38 -14.94
N ASP A 211 -8.46 -5.38 -15.25
CA ASP A 211 -6.99 -5.52 -15.21
C ASP A 211 -6.38 -4.98 -13.90
N GLU A 212 -7.05 -4.03 -13.24
CA GLU A 212 -6.49 -3.32 -12.08
C GLU A 212 -7.08 -3.78 -10.73
N SER A 213 -8.22 -4.47 -10.72
CA SER A 213 -8.98 -4.76 -9.49
C SER A 213 -8.19 -5.54 -8.45
N VAL A 214 -7.40 -6.52 -8.90
CA VAL A 214 -6.51 -7.30 -8.02
C VAL A 214 -5.47 -6.38 -7.38
N ALA A 215 -4.76 -5.59 -8.20
CA ALA A 215 -3.70 -4.70 -7.72
C ALA A 215 -4.25 -3.63 -6.75
N ARG A 216 -5.38 -2.99 -7.10
CA ARG A 216 -6.06 -2.02 -6.23
C ARG A 216 -6.48 -2.66 -4.90
N GLY A 217 -7.05 -3.86 -4.94
CA GLY A 217 -7.37 -4.65 -3.74
C GLY A 217 -6.16 -4.92 -2.85
N CYS A 218 -5.04 -5.33 -3.44
CA CYS A 218 -3.79 -5.53 -2.73
C CYS A 218 -3.25 -4.23 -2.11
N THR A 219 -3.31 -3.11 -2.83
CA THR A 219 -2.91 -1.79 -2.30
C THR A 219 -3.78 -1.38 -1.12
N LEU A 220 -5.10 -1.60 -1.19
CA LEU A 220 -6.02 -1.35 -0.09
C LEU A 220 -5.69 -2.20 1.14
N MET A 221 -5.40 -3.50 0.93
CA MET A 221 -4.96 -4.38 2.02
C MET A 221 -3.65 -3.91 2.63
N CYS A 222 -2.68 -3.47 1.81
CA CYS A 222 -1.43 -2.89 2.28
C CYS A 222 -1.67 -1.62 3.12
N ALA A 223 -2.60 -0.76 2.70
CA ALA A 223 -2.95 0.45 3.44
C ALA A 223 -3.63 0.13 4.78
N ILE A 224 -4.52 -0.88 4.83
CA ILE A 224 -5.15 -1.39 6.06
C ILE A 224 -4.10 -1.93 7.04
N LEU A 225 -3.06 -2.60 6.54
CA LEU A 225 -2.01 -3.18 7.36
C LEU A 225 -0.96 -2.15 7.81
N SER A 226 -0.90 -0.97 7.18
CA SER A 226 0.09 0.04 7.50
C SER A 226 -0.24 0.73 8.84
N PRO A 227 0.71 0.84 9.78
CA PRO A 227 0.50 1.59 11.02
C PRO A 227 0.47 3.11 10.80
N THR A 228 0.93 3.60 9.64
CA THR A 228 1.04 5.04 9.35
C THR A 228 -0.17 5.61 8.62
N PHE A 229 -0.94 4.79 7.93
CA PHE A 229 -2.10 5.23 7.16
C PHE A 229 -3.39 4.87 7.91
N LYS A 230 -4.28 5.86 8.08
CA LYS A 230 -5.64 5.63 8.55
C LYS A 230 -6.56 5.48 7.34
N VAL A 231 -7.14 4.29 7.21
CA VAL A 231 -8.14 3.98 6.18
C VAL A 231 -9.50 3.76 6.84
N LYS A 232 -10.57 3.80 6.03
CA LYS A 232 -11.92 3.46 6.49
C LYS A 232 -11.91 2.05 7.08
N GLU A 233 -12.50 1.89 8.27
CA GLU A 233 -12.60 0.57 8.91
C GLU A 233 -13.40 -0.38 8.00
N PHE A 234 -12.77 -1.51 7.69
CA PHE A 234 -13.35 -2.54 6.84
C PHE A 234 -12.90 -3.92 7.34
N LYS A 235 -13.86 -4.70 7.87
CA LYS A 235 -13.60 -6.03 8.42
C LYS A 235 -13.52 -7.06 7.30
N ILE A 236 -12.43 -7.83 7.29
CA ILE A 236 -12.17 -8.88 6.30
C ILE A 236 -12.17 -10.22 7.05
N GLU A 237 -13.16 -11.06 6.77
CA GLU A 237 -13.23 -12.45 7.24
C GLU A 237 -12.88 -13.38 6.07
N ASP A 238 -11.65 -13.89 6.08
CA ASP A 238 -11.15 -14.86 5.10
C ASP A 238 -11.33 -16.29 5.63
N CYS A 239 -11.13 -17.31 4.80
CA CYS A 239 -11.32 -18.71 5.17
C CYS A 239 -10.13 -19.60 4.77
N GLN A 240 -10.11 -20.81 5.34
CA GLN A 240 -9.18 -21.89 4.98
C GLN A 240 -9.94 -22.93 4.16
N PRO A 241 -9.69 -23.06 2.84
CA PRO A 241 -10.44 -23.97 1.97
C PRO A 241 -10.30 -25.44 2.37
N TYR A 242 -9.09 -25.86 2.76
CA TYR A 242 -8.77 -27.27 2.99
C TYR A 242 -8.66 -27.60 4.48
N PRO A 243 -9.31 -28.68 4.96
CA PRO A 243 -9.18 -29.11 6.35
C PRO A 243 -7.75 -29.51 6.70
N ILE A 244 -7.36 -29.25 7.95
CA ILE A 244 -6.03 -29.53 8.48
C ILE A 244 -6.17 -30.46 9.68
N THR A 245 -5.48 -31.59 9.62
CA THR A 245 -5.35 -32.58 10.68
C THR A 245 -3.94 -32.50 11.28
N LEU A 246 -3.86 -32.63 12.60
CA LEU A 246 -2.60 -32.89 13.28
C LEU A 246 -2.49 -34.37 13.62
N SER A 247 -1.34 -34.96 13.35
CA SER A 247 -0.98 -36.31 13.74
C SER A 247 0.24 -36.30 14.65
N TRP A 248 0.29 -37.23 15.60
CA TRP A 248 1.45 -37.43 16.47
C TRP A 248 1.54 -38.90 16.88
N GLN A 249 2.76 -39.35 17.15
CA GLN A 249 2.97 -40.71 17.67
C GLN A 249 2.40 -40.80 19.10
N GLY A 250 1.55 -41.81 19.32
CA GLY A 250 1.07 -42.23 20.63
C GLY A 250 2.08 -43.10 21.37
N GLY A 251 1.60 -44.03 22.20
CA GLY A 251 2.45 -45.09 22.75
C GLY A 251 2.91 -46.07 21.66
N VAL A 252 3.38 -47.27 22.05
CA VAL A 252 3.83 -48.29 21.10
C VAL A 252 2.69 -48.65 20.12
N ASN A 253 2.82 -48.23 18.86
CA ASN A 253 1.94 -48.51 17.71
C ASN A 253 0.54 -47.86 17.66
N GLU A 254 0.32 -46.72 18.34
CA GLU A 254 -0.92 -45.94 18.15
C GLU A 254 -0.62 -44.57 17.53
N ASP A 255 -0.98 -44.36 16.27
CA ASP A 255 -0.98 -43.02 15.67
C ASP A 255 -2.26 -42.29 16.08
N ASN A 256 -2.11 -41.12 16.71
CA ASN A 256 -3.23 -40.28 17.10
C ASN A 256 -3.39 -39.14 16.12
N GLU A 257 -4.64 -38.81 15.76
CA GLU A 257 -4.94 -37.72 14.85
C GLU A 257 -6.15 -36.90 15.31
N VAL A 258 -6.15 -35.61 15.02
CA VAL A 258 -7.29 -34.72 15.26
C VAL A 258 -7.41 -33.67 14.17
N GLU A 259 -8.61 -33.53 13.58
CA GLU A 259 -8.90 -32.41 12.68
C GLU A 259 -8.96 -31.12 13.50
N VAL A 260 -7.98 -30.24 13.29
CA VAL A 260 -7.88 -28.97 14.00
C VAL A 260 -8.57 -27.84 13.26
N PHE A 261 -8.56 -27.81 11.94
CA PHE A 261 -9.26 -26.77 11.19
C PHE A 261 -10.11 -27.43 10.13
N SER A 262 -11.42 -27.19 10.16
CA SER A 262 -12.36 -27.76 9.22
C SER A 262 -12.36 -27.03 7.88
N ARG A 263 -13.04 -27.61 6.88
CA ARG A 263 -13.26 -26.96 5.58
C ARG A 263 -13.90 -25.58 5.78
N TRP A 264 -13.41 -24.58 5.07
CA TRP A 264 -13.88 -23.18 5.14
C TRP A 264 -13.74 -22.51 6.51
N ASN A 265 -12.87 -23.03 7.40
CA ASN A 265 -12.65 -22.44 8.72
C ASN A 265 -12.18 -20.98 8.58
N VAL A 266 -12.84 -20.04 9.28
CA VAL A 266 -12.51 -18.61 9.26
C VAL A 266 -11.09 -18.37 9.78
N ILE A 267 -10.33 -17.51 9.11
CA ILE A 267 -8.98 -17.13 9.52
C ILE A 267 -8.90 -15.63 9.88
N PRO A 268 -8.02 -15.24 10.82
CA PRO A 268 -7.14 -16.09 11.61
C PRO A 268 -7.90 -16.94 12.65
N SER A 269 -7.40 -18.14 12.94
CA SER A 269 -8.00 -19.05 13.93
C SER A 269 -6.92 -19.70 14.79
N THR A 270 -7.23 -19.99 16.05
CA THR A 270 -6.31 -20.58 17.02
C THR A 270 -7.00 -21.69 17.78
N LYS A 271 -6.33 -22.83 17.91
CA LYS A 271 -6.79 -23.95 18.75
C LYS A 271 -5.71 -24.34 19.75
N MET A 272 -6.15 -24.74 20.94
CA MET A 272 -5.28 -25.21 22.00
C MET A 272 -5.53 -26.70 22.21
N LEU A 273 -4.49 -27.50 22.05
CA LEU A 273 -4.51 -28.93 22.30
C LEU A 273 -3.78 -29.23 23.60
N SER A 274 -4.25 -30.23 24.34
CA SER A 274 -3.59 -30.72 25.55
C SER A 274 -3.11 -32.14 25.33
N PHE A 275 -1.82 -32.37 25.56
CA PHE A 275 -1.18 -33.67 25.48
C PHE A 275 -0.67 -34.07 26.86
N TYR A 276 -0.53 -35.37 27.09
CA TYR A 276 0.07 -35.92 28.30
C TYR A 276 1.26 -36.77 27.86
N LYS A 277 2.48 -36.25 28.05
CA LYS A 277 3.71 -36.84 27.49
C LYS A 277 4.84 -36.88 28.50
N ARG A 278 5.72 -37.88 28.37
CA ARG A 278 6.93 -38.07 29.19
C ARG A 278 8.21 -37.69 28.46
N GLU A 279 8.14 -37.59 27.13
CA GLU A 279 9.27 -37.40 26.22
C GLU A 279 8.90 -36.34 25.17
N PRO A 280 9.87 -35.82 24.39
CA PRO A 280 9.63 -34.86 23.34
C PRO A 280 8.48 -35.27 22.40
N LEU A 281 7.62 -34.31 22.06
CA LEU A 281 6.42 -34.54 21.26
C LEU A 281 6.65 -34.02 19.85
N THR A 282 6.55 -34.91 18.87
CA THR A 282 6.53 -34.50 17.46
C THR A 282 5.11 -34.49 16.94
N VAL A 283 4.67 -33.35 16.42
CA VAL A 283 3.36 -33.14 15.79
C VAL A 283 3.56 -32.84 14.32
N GLU A 284 2.84 -33.53 13.45
CA GLU A 284 2.81 -33.28 12.01
C GLU A 284 1.46 -32.68 11.61
N ALA A 285 1.49 -31.57 10.86
CA ALA A 285 0.32 -30.97 10.25
C ALA A 285 0.20 -31.47 8.80
N ARG A 286 -0.99 -31.94 8.43
CA ARG A 286 -1.30 -32.41 7.08
C ARG A 286 -2.70 -31.98 6.65
N TYR A 287 -2.91 -31.84 5.35
CA TYR A 287 -4.26 -31.75 4.80
C TYR A 287 -5.00 -33.07 5.03
N SER A 288 -6.23 -32.98 5.53
CA SER A 288 -7.01 -34.16 5.95
C SER A 288 -7.33 -35.10 4.78
N TYR A 289 -7.50 -34.54 3.58
CA TYR A 289 -7.84 -35.26 2.34
C TYR A 289 -6.78 -35.01 1.26
N PRO A 290 -5.73 -35.86 1.16
CA PRO A 290 -4.63 -35.69 0.21
C PRO A 290 -5.02 -35.69 -1.28
N ASN A 291 -6.17 -36.28 -1.63
CA ASN A 291 -6.66 -36.34 -3.01
C ASN A 291 -7.52 -35.12 -3.39
N ASP A 292 -7.95 -34.33 -2.41
CA ASP A 292 -8.84 -33.16 -2.63
C ASP A 292 -8.04 -31.86 -2.78
N ILE A 293 -6.71 -31.93 -2.62
CA ILE A 293 -5.82 -30.81 -2.78
C ILE A 293 -5.13 -30.87 -4.16
N PRO A 294 -4.84 -29.74 -4.80
CA PRO A 294 -4.14 -29.74 -6.08
C PRO A 294 -2.62 -29.93 -5.94
N PHE A 295 -2.14 -30.34 -4.75
CA PHE A 295 -0.73 -30.48 -4.41
C PHE A 295 -0.31 -31.96 -4.40
N SER A 296 0.94 -32.24 -4.77
CA SER A 296 1.50 -33.59 -4.69
C SER A 296 1.85 -34.04 -3.26
N GLU A 297 1.95 -33.11 -2.31
CA GLU A 297 2.35 -33.36 -0.92
C GLU A 297 1.27 -32.81 0.02
N SER A 298 0.72 -33.70 0.85
CA SER A 298 -0.31 -33.35 1.83
C SER A 298 0.25 -32.82 3.14
N ARG A 299 1.52 -33.09 3.44
CA ARG A 299 2.17 -32.60 4.67
C ARG A 299 2.44 -31.10 4.58
N ILE A 300 2.00 -30.37 5.59
CA ILE A 300 2.18 -28.92 5.74
C ILE A 300 3.46 -28.62 6.52
N GLY A 301 3.75 -29.39 7.56
CA GLY A 301 4.93 -29.18 8.39
C GLY A 301 5.00 -30.13 9.56
N GLN A 302 6.19 -30.26 10.15
CA GLN A 302 6.44 -31.07 11.33
C GLN A 302 7.05 -30.19 12.42
N TYR A 303 6.62 -30.38 13.67
CA TYR A 303 7.01 -29.54 14.80
C TYR A 303 7.41 -30.44 15.97
N THR A 304 8.65 -30.29 16.42
CA THR A 304 9.17 -31.04 17.57
C THR A 304 9.17 -30.14 18.79
N ILE A 305 8.39 -30.50 19.81
CA ILE A 305 8.36 -29.84 21.11
C ILE A 305 9.36 -30.55 22.00
N GLU A 306 10.43 -29.83 22.35
CA GLU A 306 11.57 -30.36 23.07
C GLU A 306 11.46 -30.09 24.58
N GLN A 307 12.39 -30.65 25.37
CA GLN A 307 12.51 -30.41 26.81
C GLN A 307 11.28 -30.81 27.65
N ILE A 308 10.46 -31.73 27.14
CA ILE A 308 9.38 -32.34 27.93
C ILE A 308 10.01 -33.30 28.95
N GLN A 309 9.74 -33.05 30.23
CA GLN A 309 10.14 -33.92 31.32
C GLN A 309 8.88 -34.45 32.04
N PRO A 310 8.90 -35.70 32.57
CA PRO A 310 7.81 -36.20 33.41
C PRO A 310 7.72 -35.38 34.70
N GLN A 311 6.56 -35.45 35.35
CA GLN A 311 6.37 -34.85 36.67
C GLN A 311 7.30 -35.53 37.71
N PRO A 312 7.55 -34.91 38.88
CA PRO A 312 8.42 -35.49 39.92
C PRO A 312 8.00 -36.89 40.39
N ASP A 313 6.72 -37.25 40.23
CA ASP A 313 6.14 -38.56 40.56
C ASP A 313 6.23 -39.60 39.41
N GLY A 314 6.84 -39.24 38.28
CA GLY A 314 6.97 -40.10 37.09
C GLY A 314 5.73 -40.13 36.18
N THR A 315 4.68 -39.37 36.49
CA THR A 315 3.50 -39.26 35.63
C THR A 315 3.76 -38.37 34.40
N PRO A 316 3.05 -38.60 33.28
CA PRO A 316 3.19 -37.75 32.10
C PRO A 316 2.82 -36.30 32.41
N SER A 317 3.65 -35.36 31.95
CA SER A 317 3.39 -33.94 32.09
C SER A 317 2.29 -33.49 31.13
N LYS A 318 1.44 -32.58 31.60
CA LYS A 318 0.43 -31.94 30.77
C LYS A 318 1.07 -30.84 29.94
N ILE A 319 1.07 -31.01 28.63
CA ILE A 319 1.60 -30.06 27.66
C ILE A 319 0.43 -29.40 26.92
N LYS A 320 0.36 -28.07 26.94
CA LYS A 320 -0.55 -27.31 26.09
C LYS A 320 0.19 -26.88 24.84
N VAL A 321 -0.40 -27.10 23.67
CA VAL A 321 0.15 -26.68 22.39
C VAL A 321 -0.88 -25.80 21.70
N LYS A 322 -0.45 -24.59 21.33
CA LYS A 322 -1.27 -23.58 20.67
C LYS A 322 -0.94 -23.55 19.19
N VAL A 323 -1.85 -24.08 18.39
CA VAL A 323 -1.75 -24.08 16.93
C VAL A 323 -2.60 -22.96 16.34
N ARG A 324 -2.13 -22.36 15.26
CA ARG A 324 -2.73 -21.16 14.68
C ARG A 324 -2.72 -21.21 13.16
N LEU A 325 -3.83 -20.80 12.55
CA LEU A 325 -3.86 -20.24 11.20
C LEU A 325 -3.75 -18.72 11.31
N ASN A 326 -2.67 -18.15 10.78
CA ASN A 326 -2.45 -16.71 10.84
C ASN A 326 -3.36 -15.95 9.84
N ARG A 327 -3.22 -14.62 9.73
CA ARG A 327 -4.03 -13.79 8.81
C ARG A 327 -3.79 -14.11 7.33
N ASN A 328 -2.64 -14.69 7.01
CA ASN A 328 -2.29 -15.17 5.69
C ASN A 328 -2.72 -16.64 5.49
N GLY A 329 -3.31 -17.24 6.54
CA GLY A 329 -3.73 -18.63 6.61
C GLY A 329 -2.60 -19.64 6.45
N ILE A 330 -1.41 -19.26 6.91
CA ILE A 330 -0.29 -20.18 7.14
C ILE A 330 -0.49 -20.82 8.51
N PHE A 331 -0.38 -22.15 8.55
CA PHE A 331 -0.42 -22.94 9.77
C PHE A 331 0.90 -22.80 10.53
N ASP A 332 0.81 -22.65 11.85
CA ASP A 332 1.98 -22.63 12.73
C ASP A 332 1.67 -23.14 14.13
N VAL A 333 2.69 -23.67 14.81
CA VAL A 333 2.65 -23.99 16.25
C VAL A 333 3.31 -22.85 17.00
N THR A 334 2.49 -21.93 17.50
CA THR A 334 2.96 -20.63 18.03
C THR A 334 3.49 -20.68 19.46
N GLN A 335 3.02 -21.65 20.26
CA GLN A 335 3.41 -21.77 21.66
C GLN A 335 3.20 -23.22 22.11
N ALA A 336 4.12 -23.73 22.94
CA ALA A 336 3.97 -24.97 23.67
C ALA A 336 4.38 -24.71 25.11
N SER A 337 3.61 -25.21 26.08
CA SER A 337 3.88 -24.98 27.48
C SER A 337 3.58 -26.21 28.35
N LEU A 338 4.45 -26.47 29.32
CA LEU A 338 4.32 -27.52 30.32
C LEU A 338 3.62 -26.95 31.56
N ILE A 339 2.60 -27.64 32.05
CA ILE A 339 1.86 -27.25 33.25
C ILE A 339 2.36 -28.08 34.44
N GLU A 340 3.10 -27.46 35.35
CA GLU A 340 3.48 -28.04 36.64
C GLU A 340 2.42 -27.70 37.69
N THR A 341 2.11 -28.66 38.56
CA THR A 341 1.23 -28.45 39.70
C THR A 341 2.08 -28.41 40.96
N ILE A 342 2.24 -27.22 41.56
CA ILE A 342 3.00 -27.05 42.80
C ILE A 342 2.03 -27.22 43.97
N GLU A 343 2.33 -28.17 44.85
CA GLU A 343 1.70 -28.29 46.17
C GLU A 343 2.51 -27.44 47.16
N GLU A 344 1.89 -26.43 47.77
CA GLU A 344 2.57 -25.66 48.83
C GLU A 344 2.64 -26.49 50.12
N PRO A 345 3.79 -26.52 50.82
CA PRO A 345 3.87 -27.13 52.14
C PRO A 345 3.05 -26.29 53.14
N ASN A 346 2.11 -26.94 53.83
CA ASN A 346 1.35 -26.33 54.94
C ASN A 346 2.33 -25.73 55.97
N GLN A 347 2.28 -24.42 56.20
CA GLN A 347 2.86 -23.84 57.41
C GLN A 347 2.03 -24.29 58.62
N PRO A 348 2.63 -24.85 59.69
CA PRO A 348 1.90 -25.16 60.91
C PRO A 348 1.47 -23.86 61.60
N ALA A 349 0.18 -23.72 61.85
CA ALA A 349 -0.35 -22.62 62.65
C ALA A 349 0.11 -22.74 64.11
N GLU A 350 0.69 -21.67 64.66
CA GLU A 350 0.98 -21.54 66.09
C GLU A 350 -0.33 -21.54 66.90
N VAL A 351 -0.33 -22.30 67.98
CA VAL A 351 -1.46 -22.46 68.90
C VAL A 351 -1.34 -21.39 69.99
N MET A 352 -2.30 -20.46 70.09
CA MET A 352 -2.51 -19.66 71.29
C MET A 352 -3.76 -20.14 72.03
N GLU A 353 -3.57 -20.44 73.31
CA GLU A 353 -4.54 -20.96 74.25
C GLU A 353 -5.68 -19.98 74.59
N SER A 354 -6.78 -20.60 74.97
CA SER A 354 -8.09 -20.10 75.37
C SER A 354 -8.14 -19.12 76.54
N THR A 355 -9.14 -18.24 76.58
CA THR A 355 -10.29 -18.33 77.51
C THR A 355 -11.34 -17.22 77.26
N PRO A 356 -12.61 -17.41 77.68
CA PRO A 356 -13.78 -16.83 77.02
C PRO A 356 -14.44 -15.67 77.79
N ALA A 357 -15.26 -14.89 77.10
CA ALA A 357 -16.73 -14.83 77.30
C ALA A 357 -17.34 -13.44 77.02
N THR A 358 -18.53 -13.51 76.42
CA THR A 358 -19.68 -12.59 76.51
C THR A 358 -19.70 -11.30 75.69
N GLU A 359 -20.57 -11.33 74.67
CA GLU A 359 -21.37 -10.24 74.09
C GLU A 359 -22.02 -9.33 75.18
N PRO A 360 -22.48 -8.08 74.89
CA PRO A 360 -23.17 -7.73 73.64
C PRO A 360 -23.11 -6.28 73.11
N ALA A 361 -23.64 -6.16 71.88
CA ALA A 361 -24.54 -5.10 71.38
C ALA A 361 -24.01 -3.73 70.89
N GLN A 362 -24.24 -3.55 69.59
CA GLN A 362 -25.01 -2.49 68.91
C GLN A 362 -24.43 -1.09 68.62
N ASN A 363 -24.57 -0.76 67.32
CA ASN A 363 -24.85 0.55 66.68
C ASN A 363 -23.76 1.62 66.85
N GLY A 364 -23.24 2.31 65.82
CA GLY A 364 -23.75 2.74 64.52
C GLY A 364 -23.28 4.21 64.33
N ILE A 365 -23.23 4.69 63.08
CA ILE A 365 -22.99 6.10 62.65
C ILE A 365 -21.49 6.48 62.58
N ASP A 366 -20.83 6.62 61.42
CA ASP A 366 -20.97 7.53 60.27
C ASP A 366 -20.22 8.89 60.43
N GLN A 367 -19.58 9.32 59.33
CA GLN A 367 -19.01 10.64 58.97
C GLN A 367 -17.47 10.92 59.09
N ASN A 368 -16.76 10.65 57.96
CA ASN A 368 -15.89 11.51 57.09
C ASN A 368 -15.35 12.90 57.55
N PRO A 369 -14.43 13.58 56.81
CA PRO A 369 -13.19 13.24 56.03
C PRO A 369 -12.05 14.28 56.36
N PRO A 370 -11.08 14.75 55.51
CA PRO A 370 -10.55 14.40 54.15
C PRO A 370 -9.00 14.14 54.15
N THR A 371 -8.25 13.80 53.08
CA THR A 371 -7.96 14.53 51.81
C THR A 371 -6.97 13.71 50.91
N THR A 372 -7.14 13.86 49.58
CA THR A 372 -6.16 13.87 48.44
C THR A 372 -5.43 12.63 47.88
N GLU A 373 -5.72 12.40 46.58
CA GLU A 373 -4.89 12.01 45.40
C GLU A 373 -4.28 10.59 45.31
N GLU A 374 -4.85 9.66 44.54
CA GLU A 374 -4.89 9.44 43.06
C GLU A 374 -3.68 8.71 42.44
N LYS A 375 -3.89 7.45 42.01
CA LYS A 375 -3.60 6.97 40.65
C LYS A 375 -4.37 5.68 40.31
N MET A 376 -5.03 5.71 39.15
CA MET A 376 -6.04 4.76 38.64
C MET A 376 -5.47 3.50 37.98
N GLU A 377 -6.26 2.42 38.13
CA GLU A 377 -6.29 1.16 37.38
C GLU A 377 -7.15 1.27 36.10
N GLU A 378 -6.90 0.38 35.14
CA GLU A 378 -7.80 0.10 34.00
C GLU A 378 -8.24 -1.37 34.07
N THR A 379 -9.53 -1.61 34.28
CA THR A 379 -10.19 -2.93 34.25
C THR A 379 -11.32 -2.94 33.22
N ALA A 380 -11.44 -4.08 32.52
CA ALA A 380 -12.42 -4.38 31.50
C ALA A 380 -13.82 -4.67 32.10
N PRO A 381 -14.93 -4.43 31.36
CA PRO A 381 -16.24 -4.94 31.74
C PRO A 381 -16.60 -6.24 30.99
N THR A 382 -17.10 -7.19 31.77
CA THR A 382 -17.93 -8.34 31.38
C THR A 382 -19.40 -7.93 31.28
N VAL A 383 -20.16 -8.47 30.32
CA VAL A 383 -21.64 -8.49 30.39
C VAL A 383 -22.18 -9.84 29.91
N ASN A 384 -23.17 -10.30 30.66
CA ASN A 384 -23.80 -11.62 30.74
C ASN A 384 -24.64 -12.02 29.52
N GLY A 385 -24.72 -13.34 29.32
CA GLY A 385 -25.68 -14.00 28.45
C GLY A 385 -27.06 -14.17 29.11
N THR A 386 -28.07 -14.25 28.25
CA THR A 386 -29.44 -14.69 28.54
C THR A 386 -29.80 -15.82 27.58
N ASP A 387 -30.75 -16.64 28.00
CA ASP A 387 -30.91 -18.06 27.71
C ASP A 387 -32.18 -18.35 26.85
N ILE A 388 -32.17 -19.50 26.14
CA ILE A 388 -33.33 -20.39 25.77
C ILE A 388 -34.23 -20.00 24.55
N PRO A 389 -34.78 -20.94 23.73
CA PRO A 389 -34.31 -22.25 23.23
C PRO A 389 -34.65 -22.54 21.73
N SER A 390 -34.18 -23.67 21.18
CA SER A 390 -34.78 -24.32 20.00
C SER A 390 -35.11 -25.77 20.33
N SER A 391 -36.36 -26.16 20.07
CA SER A 391 -36.97 -27.47 20.29
C SER A 391 -37.28 -28.20 18.97
N GLY A 392 -37.40 -29.55 19.07
CA GLY A 392 -38.06 -30.47 18.12
C GLY A 392 -37.14 -31.06 17.04
N ASP A 393 -37.14 -32.36 16.70
CA ASP A 393 -38.02 -33.48 17.06
C ASP A 393 -37.40 -34.83 16.61
N ALA A 394 -37.81 -35.92 17.29
CA ALA A 394 -38.01 -37.32 16.83
C ALA A 394 -37.64 -38.32 17.97
N GLN A 395 -38.61 -38.78 18.81
CA GLN A 395 -39.43 -40.01 18.69
C GLN A 395 -38.60 -41.30 18.57
N THR A 396 -38.74 -42.39 19.35
CA THR A 396 -39.79 -43.04 20.19
C THR A 396 -39.04 -44.06 21.12
N THR A 397 -39.50 -44.65 22.23
CA THR A 397 -40.79 -45.28 22.64
C THR A 397 -40.85 -45.42 24.18
N ASP A 398 -42.07 -45.47 24.70
CA ASP A 398 -42.51 -45.75 26.07
C ASP A 398 -41.99 -47.06 26.71
N ASP A 399 -41.77 -47.03 28.03
CA ASP A 399 -42.56 -47.87 28.96
C ASP A 399 -42.43 -47.35 30.41
N LYS A 400 -43.58 -47.29 31.12
CA LYS A 400 -43.80 -46.77 32.48
C LYS A 400 -44.32 -47.93 33.34
N LYS A 401 -43.75 -48.19 34.53
CA LYS A 401 -44.33 -48.08 35.91
C LYS A 401 -43.89 -49.32 36.73
N ASP A 402 -43.72 -49.35 38.05
CA ASP A 402 -44.23 -48.60 39.21
C ASP A 402 -43.26 -48.73 40.43
N GLU A 403 -43.64 -48.08 41.55
CA GLU A 403 -43.21 -48.19 42.97
C GLU A 403 -42.14 -47.16 43.43
N GLU A 404 -42.44 -46.10 44.20
CA GLU A 404 -43.07 -45.86 45.53
C GLU A 404 -42.04 -45.54 46.65
N GLU A 405 -42.17 -44.28 47.11
CA GLU A 405 -41.92 -43.62 48.41
C GLU A 405 -40.83 -44.01 49.44
N GLY A 406 -40.30 -42.93 50.06
CA GLY A 406 -39.73 -42.87 51.41
C GLY A 406 -38.21 -43.09 51.46
N GLY A 407 -37.35 -42.23 52.01
CA GLY A 407 -37.48 -41.30 53.11
C GLY A 407 -36.19 -41.43 53.95
N GLU A 408 -35.67 -40.30 54.42
CA GLU A 408 -34.68 -40.13 55.51
C GLU A 408 -33.15 -40.20 55.27
N GLU A 409 -32.58 -39.02 55.55
CA GLU A 409 -31.40 -38.72 56.37
C GLU A 409 -29.98 -39.16 55.98
N LYS A 410 -29.16 -38.11 55.76
CA LYS A 410 -27.70 -38.12 55.70
C LYS A 410 -27.09 -38.33 57.09
N PRO A 411 -26.01 -39.12 57.18
CA PRO A 411 -24.91 -38.84 58.09
C PRO A 411 -23.77 -38.13 57.34
N LYS A 412 -23.29 -37.03 57.93
CA LYS A 412 -22.02 -36.37 57.58
C LYS A 412 -20.86 -37.22 58.09
N THR A 413 -19.83 -37.42 57.27
CA THR A 413 -18.42 -37.45 57.72
C THR A 413 -17.49 -37.23 56.52
N GLY A 414 -16.42 -36.44 56.74
CA GLY A 414 -15.26 -36.40 55.86
C GLY A 414 -14.90 -35.03 55.28
N ASN A 415 -14.57 -34.06 56.14
CA ASN A 415 -13.81 -32.88 55.75
C ASN A 415 -12.42 -33.34 55.24
N THR A 416 -12.19 -33.27 53.93
CA THR A 416 -10.82 -33.17 53.38
C THR A 416 -10.62 -31.72 52.95
N ALA A 417 -9.65 -31.08 53.58
CA ALA A 417 -9.21 -29.74 53.21
C ALA A 417 -8.72 -29.77 51.75
N ALA A 418 -9.43 -29.06 50.87
CA ALA A 418 -9.01 -28.90 49.49
C ALA A 418 -7.75 -28.02 49.46
N THR A 419 -6.59 -28.65 49.24
CA THR A 419 -5.33 -27.97 48.95
C THR A 419 -5.48 -27.12 47.69
N LYS A 420 -5.30 -25.79 47.79
CA LYS A 420 -5.24 -24.91 46.62
C LYS A 420 -3.93 -25.18 45.86
N LYS A 421 -4.00 -26.01 44.83
CA LYS A 421 -2.86 -26.31 43.94
C LYS A 421 -2.60 -25.13 43.00
N LYS A 422 -1.41 -24.53 43.05
CA LYS A 422 -1.00 -23.45 42.13
C LYS A 422 -0.37 -24.06 40.88
N LYS A 423 -0.85 -23.66 39.69
CA LYS A 423 -0.33 -24.16 38.40
C LYS A 423 0.73 -23.21 37.87
N LYS A 424 1.91 -23.72 37.53
CA LYS A 424 2.99 -22.99 36.88
C LYS A 424 3.07 -23.43 35.42
N GLU A 425 3.15 -22.47 34.51
CA GLU A 425 3.25 -22.70 33.06
C GLU A 425 4.69 -22.40 32.62
N ILE A 426 5.35 -23.38 32.00
CA ILE A 426 6.74 -23.30 31.54
C ILE A 426 6.72 -23.40 30.02
N ASP A 427 7.19 -22.38 29.31
CA ASP A 427 7.26 -22.42 27.85
C ASP A 427 8.33 -23.44 27.39
N LEU A 428 7.97 -24.21 26.37
CA LEU A 428 8.81 -25.24 25.77
C LEU A 428 9.32 -24.79 24.40
N PRO A 429 10.59 -25.09 24.06
CA PRO A 429 11.12 -24.83 22.73
C PRO A 429 10.43 -25.70 21.67
N ILE A 430 10.19 -25.09 20.51
CA ILE A 430 9.59 -25.75 19.34
C ILE A 430 10.59 -25.66 18.19
N THR A 431 10.92 -26.81 17.61
CA THR A 431 11.75 -26.92 16.41
C THR A 431 10.87 -27.21 15.19
N PRO A 432 10.58 -26.22 14.34
CA PRO A 432 9.76 -26.41 13.15
C PRO A 432 10.58 -26.95 11.96
N ARG A 433 10.00 -27.89 11.24
CA ARG A 433 10.43 -28.37 9.93
C ARG A 433 9.29 -28.10 8.94
N VAL A 434 9.34 -26.93 8.34
CA VAL A 434 8.32 -26.43 7.41
C VAL A 434 8.91 -26.20 6.00
N PRO A 435 8.09 -26.26 4.95
CA PRO A 435 8.46 -25.81 3.62
C PRO A 435 8.77 -24.31 3.63
N GLY A 436 10.00 -23.93 3.28
CA GLY A 436 10.44 -22.53 3.24
C GLY A 436 11.95 -22.41 3.14
N ALA A 437 12.44 -21.26 2.69
CA ALA A 437 13.87 -20.97 2.72
C ALA A 437 14.34 -20.80 4.17
N SER A 438 15.46 -21.42 4.53
CA SER A 438 16.13 -21.13 5.80
C SER A 438 16.60 -19.68 5.83
N LYS A 439 16.80 -19.12 7.03
CA LYS A 439 17.31 -17.73 7.16
C LYS A 439 18.62 -17.52 6.40
N LYS A 440 19.55 -18.46 6.50
CA LYS A 440 20.84 -18.45 5.76
C LYS A 440 20.64 -18.43 4.24
N GLU A 441 19.71 -19.23 3.74
CA GLU A 441 19.41 -19.27 2.30
C GLU A 441 18.73 -17.98 1.83
N LEU A 442 17.80 -17.45 2.63
CA LEU A 442 17.12 -16.20 2.33
C LEU A 442 18.09 -15.03 2.31
N ASP A 443 19.01 -14.94 3.27
CA ASP A 443 20.02 -13.88 3.33
C ASP A 443 20.95 -13.94 2.11
N ARG A 444 21.33 -15.14 1.66
CA ARG A 444 22.08 -15.34 0.42
C ARG A 444 21.31 -14.87 -0.82
N LEU A 445 20.02 -15.18 -0.93
CA LEU A 445 19.19 -14.76 -2.07
C LEU A 445 18.98 -13.23 -2.08
N ILE A 446 18.83 -12.62 -0.91
CA ILE A 446 18.74 -11.15 -0.78
C ILE A 446 20.03 -10.47 -1.22
N GLU A 447 21.19 -11.02 -0.83
CA GLU A 447 22.49 -10.49 -1.25
C GLU A 447 22.65 -10.54 -2.77
N GLN A 448 22.30 -11.67 -3.40
CA GLN A 448 22.31 -11.82 -4.86
C GLN A 448 21.36 -10.84 -5.56
N GLU A 449 20.16 -10.61 -5.02
CA GLU A 449 19.22 -9.63 -5.55
C GLU A 449 19.78 -8.20 -5.45
N HIS A 450 20.43 -7.85 -4.34
CA HIS A 450 21.08 -6.55 -4.19
C HIS A 450 22.22 -6.33 -5.19
N GLU A 451 23.00 -7.37 -5.49
CA GLU A 451 24.03 -7.32 -6.54
C GLU A 451 23.42 -7.04 -7.92
N MET A 452 22.33 -7.73 -8.27
CA MET A 452 21.62 -7.50 -9.54
C MET A 452 21.04 -6.08 -9.62
N ILE A 453 20.38 -5.60 -8.56
CA ILE A 453 19.83 -4.23 -8.48
C ILE A 453 20.95 -3.19 -8.64
N ALA A 454 22.10 -3.41 -8.00
CA ALA A 454 23.25 -2.51 -8.10
C ALA A 454 23.81 -2.46 -9.53
N GLN A 455 23.88 -3.62 -10.21
CA GLN A 455 24.33 -3.71 -11.59
C GLN A 455 23.35 -3.03 -12.56
N ASP A 456 22.05 -3.25 -12.42
CA ASP A 456 21.01 -2.59 -13.22
C ASP A 456 21.04 -1.08 -13.04
N LYS A 457 21.22 -0.62 -11.79
CA LYS A 457 21.37 0.81 -11.49
C LYS A 457 22.64 1.38 -12.13
N LYS A 458 23.79 0.68 -12.05
CA LYS A 458 25.04 1.11 -12.68
C LYS A 458 24.86 1.26 -14.18
N GLU A 459 24.23 0.29 -14.83
CA GLU A 459 24.02 0.29 -16.28
C GLU A 459 23.04 1.39 -16.72
N LYS A 460 21.94 1.57 -15.98
CA LYS A 460 21.01 2.69 -16.21
C LYS A 460 21.71 4.03 -16.10
N GLU A 461 22.44 4.27 -15.01
CA GLU A 461 23.16 5.54 -14.81
C GLU A 461 24.25 5.77 -15.86
N ARG A 462 24.89 4.70 -16.36
CA ARG A 462 25.84 4.77 -17.47
C ARG A 462 25.14 5.17 -18.77
N SER A 463 24.01 4.54 -19.09
CA SER A 463 23.19 4.86 -20.26
C SER A 463 22.65 6.30 -20.19
N ASP A 464 22.15 6.74 -19.04
CA ASP A 464 21.64 8.10 -18.82
C ASP A 464 22.77 9.14 -19.01
N ALA A 465 23.98 8.84 -18.53
CA ALA A 465 25.15 9.70 -18.74
C ALA A 465 25.55 9.80 -20.22
N LYS A 466 25.51 8.68 -20.97
CA LYS A 466 25.72 8.68 -22.42
C LYS A 466 24.68 9.55 -23.14
N ASN A 467 23.40 9.34 -22.83
CA ASN A 467 22.29 10.09 -23.41
C ASN A 467 22.41 11.59 -23.09
N SER A 468 22.91 11.96 -21.91
CA SER A 468 23.15 13.36 -21.53
C SER A 468 24.22 14.04 -22.40
N VAL A 469 25.26 13.29 -22.83
CA VAL A 469 26.26 13.81 -23.79
C VAL A 469 25.60 14.00 -25.15
N GLU A 470 24.89 12.98 -25.63
CA GLU A 470 24.22 12.98 -26.94
C GLU A 470 23.21 14.13 -27.06
N GLU A 471 22.33 14.29 -26.06
CA GLU A 471 21.35 15.38 -26.00
C GLU A 471 22.02 16.75 -26.01
N TYR A 472 23.07 16.95 -25.20
CA TYR A 472 23.79 18.22 -25.16
C TYR A 472 24.46 18.54 -26.50
N VAL A 473 24.99 17.53 -27.19
CA VAL A 473 25.62 17.69 -28.50
C VAL A 473 24.62 18.19 -29.53
N TYR A 474 23.47 17.53 -29.67
CA TYR A 474 22.44 17.92 -30.62
C TYR A 474 21.83 19.29 -30.28
N ASP A 475 21.49 19.52 -29.01
CA ASP A 475 20.89 20.77 -28.55
C ASP A 475 21.82 21.96 -28.77
N MET A 476 23.09 21.84 -28.35
CA MET A 476 24.05 22.93 -28.46
C MET A 476 24.42 23.23 -29.92
N ARG A 477 24.56 22.20 -30.77
CA ARG A 477 24.84 22.41 -32.21
C ARG A 477 23.72 23.19 -32.87
N GLY A 478 22.46 22.76 -32.73
CA GLY A 478 21.31 23.44 -33.33
C GLY A 478 21.13 24.88 -32.81
N LYS A 479 21.56 25.17 -31.58
CA LYS A 479 21.53 26.52 -31.02
C LYS A 479 22.65 27.43 -31.52
N LEU A 480 23.80 26.88 -31.90
CA LEU A 480 24.97 27.62 -32.38
C LEU A 480 24.98 27.81 -33.91
N GLU A 481 24.35 26.90 -34.66
CA GLU A 481 24.24 26.95 -36.12
C GLU A 481 22.84 27.44 -36.55
N GLY A 482 22.69 28.76 -36.77
CA GLY A 482 21.41 29.36 -37.14
C GLY A 482 20.42 29.52 -35.99
N GLY A 483 20.81 29.14 -34.78
CA GLY A 483 20.00 29.22 -33.56
C GLY A 483 20.21 30.49 -32.72
N PRO A 484 19.54 30.58 -31.56
CA PRO A 484 19.56 31.78 -30.71
C PRO A 484 20.93 32.09 -30.08
N LEU A 485 21.80 31.09 -29.91
CA LEU A 485 23.11 31.26 -29.27
C LEU A 485 24.18 31.78 -30.23
N GLU A 486 23.95 31.68 -31.54
CA GLU A 486 24.91 32.03 -32.59
C GLU A 486 25.53 33.42 -32.37
N LYS A 487 24.69 34.42 -32.07
CA LYS A 487 25.10 35.82 -31.93
C LYS A 487 25.80 36.13 -30.60
N TYR A 488 25.77 35.21 -29.65
CA TYR A 488 26.31 35.36 -28.29
C TYR A 488 27.62 34.59 -28.09
N ALA A 489 28.08 33.90 -29.12
CA ALA A 489 29.38 33.27 -29.19
C ALA A 489 30.34 34.15 -29.99
N ASP A 490 31.59 34.23 -29.55
CA ASP A 490 32.68 34.75 -30.40
C ASP A 490 32.94 33.74 -31.52
N ASP A 491 33.28 34.20 -32.73
CA ASP A 491 33.41 33.31 -33.90
C ASP A 491 34.48 32.22 -33.71
N VAL A 492 35.59 32.54 -33.03
CA VAL A 492 36.67 31.58 -32.77
C VAL A 492 36.20 30.53 -31.76
N ILE A 493 35.58 30.97 -30.67
CA ILE A 493 35.06 30.08 -29.61
C ILE A 493 33.91 29.22 -30.14
N ARG A 494 33.03 29.80 -30.96
CA ARG A 494 31.92 29.10 -31.62
C ARG A 494 32.46 27.97 -32.49
N GLN A 495 33.42 28.26 -33.37
CA GLN A 495 33.99 27.24 -34.24
C GLN A 495 34.74 26.16 -33.46
N GLN A 496 35.45 26.54 -32.39
CA GLN A 496 36.07 25.57 -31.48
C GLN A 496 35.02 24.64 -30.86
N LEU A 497 33.93 25.18 -30.31
CA LEU A 497 32.87 24.37 -29.72
C LEU A 497 32.19 23.46 -30.75
N LEU A 498 31.86 23.96 -31.94
CA LEU A 498 31.27 23.13 -33.00
C LEU A 498 32.17 21.95 -33.37
N ASN A 499 33.49 22.16 -33.45
CA ASN A 499 34.45 21.08 -33.69
C ASN A 499 34.47 20.06 -32.53
N GLU A 500 34.48 20.53 -31.27
CA GLU A 500 34.42 19.66 -30.10
C GLU A 500 33.10 18.87 -30.02
N LEU A 501 31.98 19.47 -30.42
CA LEU A 501 30.68 18.81 -30.52
C LEU A 501 30.69 17.71 -31.60
N GLN A 502 31.32 17.95 -32.75
CA GLN A 502 31.49 16.92 -33.79
C GLN A 502 32.37 15.76 -33.29
N LEU A 503 33.51 16.07 -32.66
CA LEU A 503 34.38 15.04 -32.04
C LEU A 503 33.68 14.30 -30.89
N ALA A 504 32.71 14.94 -30.23
CA ALA A 504 31.85 14.32 -29.23
C ALA A 504 30.91 13.29 -29.85
N GLU A 505 30.22 13.67 -30.92
CA GLU A 505 29.31 12.82 -31.68
C GLU A 505 30.04 11.61 -32.31
N ASP A 506 31.12 11.86 -33.06
CA ASP A 506 31.87 10.81 -33.75
C ASP A 506 32.36 9.74 -32.76
N TRP A 507 32.85 10.19 -31.62
CA TRP A 507 33.27 9.30 -30.53
C TRP A 507 32.12 8.50 -29.95
N LEU A 508 30.91 9.08 -29.76
CA LEU A 508 29.77 8.34 -29.22
C LEU A 508 29.37 7.12 -30.08
N TYR A 509 29.65 7.17 -31.38
CA TYR A 509 29.39 6.10 -32.34
C TYR A 509 30.57 5.16 -32.59
N ASP A 510 31.75 5.44 -32.02
CA ASP A 510 32.94 4.60 -32.13
C ASP A 510 33.47 4.18 -30.74
N GLU A 511 34.57 4.76 -30.27
CA GLU A 511 35.20 4.39 -28.98
C GLU A 511 34.27 4.61 -27.76
N GLY A 512 33.31 5.53 -27.89
CA GLY A 512 32.35 5.94 -26.87
C GLY A 512 31.11 5.06 -26.76
N VAL A 513 30.97 4.01 -27.57
CA VAL A 513 29.77 3.14 -27.52
C VAL A 513 29.64 2.43 -26.16
N HIS A 514 30.76 1.95 -25.62
CA HIS A 514 30.83 1.18 -24.38
C HIS A 514 31.89 1.74 -23.40
N GLN A 515 31.58 2.86 -22.75
CA GLN A 515 32.47 3.49 -21.78
C GLN A 515 31.87 3.52 -20.37
N GLU A 516 32.74 3.70 -19.38
CA GLU A 516 32.34 3.90 -17.99
C GLU A 516 31.63 5.24 -17.80
N LYS A 517 30.70 5.30 -16.84
CA LYS A 517 29.90 6.50 -16.54
C LYS A 517 30.74 7.77 -16.37
N SER A 518 31.89 7.66 -15.69
CA SER A 518 32.79 8.79 -15.43
C SER A 518 33.32 9.43 -16.71
N VAL A 519 33.55 8.64 -17.77
CA VAL A 519 34.06 9.11 -19.05
C VAL A 519 33.03 10.01 -19.74
N TYR A 520 31.76 9.59 -19.76
CA TYR A 520 30.67 10.42 -20.30
C TYR A 520 30.51 11.73 -19.52
N ILE A 521 30.58 11.68 -18.18
CA ILE A 521 30.48 12.88 -17.33
C ILE A 521 31.63 13.85 -17.60
N GLU A 522 32.87 13.35 -17.67
CA GLU A 522 34.03 14.20 -17.94
C GLU A 522 33.94 14.85 -19.32
N ARG A 523 33.46 14.10 -20.32
CA ARG A 523 33.30 14.60 -21.68
C ARG A 523 32.21 15.67 -21.76
N LEU A 524 31.05 15.40 -21.15
CA LEU A 524 29.98 16.41 -21.03
C LEU A 524 30.48 17.67 -20.33
N LYS A 525 31.28 17.52 -19.27
CA LYS A 525 31.87 18.66 -18.56
C LYS A 525 32.74 19.50 -19.48
N LYS A 526 33.63 18.89 -20.27
CA LYS A 526 34.48 19.61 -21.24
C LYS A 526 33.66 20.44 -22.23
N LEU A 527 32.56 19.88 -22.73
CA LEU A 527 31.65 20.60 -23.63
C LEU A 527 30.90 21.74 -22.92
N LYS A 528 30.48 21.52 -21.67
CA LYS A 528 29.79 22.52 -20.84
C LYS A 528 30.69 23.67 -20.42
N ASP A 529 31.96 23.41 -20.14
CA ASP A 529 32.93 24.44 -19.76
C ASP A 529 33.07 25.52 -20.86
N ILE A 530 32.80 25.17 -22.12
CA ILE A 530 32.79 26.10 -23.27
C ILE A 530 31.37 26.63 -23.58
N GLY A 531 30.36 25.75 -23.62
CA GLY A 531 29.01 26.11 -24.07
C GLY A 531 28.15 26.83 -23.03
N GLU A 532 28.30 26.53 -21.74
CA GLU A 532 27.52 27.17 -20.68
C GLU A 532 27.77 28.69 -20.56
N PRO A 533 29.01 29.20 -20.67
CA PRO A 533 29.25 30.64 -20.75
C PRO A 533 28.46 31.33 -21.88
N ILE A 534 28.40 30.73 -23.07
CA ILE A 534 27.65 31.28 -24.22
C ILE A 534 26.15 31.30 -23.89
N ARG A 535 25.63 30.19 -23.37
CA ARG A 535 24.23 30.08 -22.94
C ARG A 535 23.89 31.12 -21.87
N ASN A 536 24.78 31.33 -20.90
CA ASN A 536 24.60 32.32 -19.85
C ASN A 536 24.58 33.76 -20.40
N ARG A 537 25.44 34.11 -21.36
CA ARG A 537 25.39 35.43 -22.03
C ARG A 537 24.05 35.67 -22.73
N TYR A 538 23.54 34.65 -23.42
CA TYR A 538 22.22 34.70 -24.05
C TYR A 538 21.11 34.93 -23.02
N LEU A 539 21.05 34.13 -21.95
CA LEU A 539 20.04 34.25 -20.90
C LEU A 539 20.12 35.60 -20.17
N GLU A 540 21.34 36.08 -19.89
CA GLU A 540 21.57 37.40 -19.31
C GLU A 540 21.05 38.48 -20.25
N ALA A 541 21.29 38.39 -21.56
CA ALA A 541 20.78 39.37 -22.51
C ALA A 541 19.25 39.36 -22.64
N GLU A 542 18.63 38.18 -22.63
CA GLU A 542 17.18 38.02 -22.70
C GLU A 542 16.47 38.65 -21.50
N HIS A 543 16.96 38.40 -20.28
CA HIS A 543 16.34 38.92 -19.06
C HIS A 543 16.72 40.37 -18.72
N ARG A 544 17.84 40.88 -19.24
CA ARG A 544 18.37 42.22 -18.91
C ARG A 544 17.37 43.33 -19.13
N GLN A 545 16.65 43.31 -20.26
CA GLN A 545 15.69 44.37 -20.58
C GLN A 545 14.57 44.44 -19.53
N SER A 546 14.04 43.30 -19.09
CA SER A 546 13.01 43.24 -18.06
C SER A 546 13.52 43.78 -16.73
N HIS A 547 14.71 43.36 -16.29
CA HIS A 547 15.28 43.83 -15.02
C HIS A 547 15.62 45.34 -15.03
N MET A 548 16.09 45.87 -16.16
CA MET A 548 16.30 47.31 -16.34
C MET A 548 14.98 48.08 -16.30
N GLN A 549 13.92 47.56 -16.91
CA GLN A 549 12.60 48.19 -16.85
C GLN A 549 12.03 48.19 -15.42
N ASP A 550 12.20 47.10 -14.69
CA ASP A 550 11.75 47.03 -13.30
C ASP A 550 12.47 48.04 -12.41
N LEU A 551 13.80 48.15 -12.54
CA LEU A 551 14.56 49.15 -11.79
C LEU A 551 14.13 50.58 -12.16
N MET A 552 13.91 50.86 -13.45
CA MET A 552 13.39 52.15 -13.91
C MET A 552 12.02 52.47 -13.31
N LYS A 553 11.08 51.51 -13.29
CA LYS A 553 9.77 51.70 -12.65
C LYS A 553 9.90 52.02 -11.17
N SER A 554 10.82 51.38 -10.44
CA SER A 554 11.06 51.68 -9.03
C SER A 554 11.65 53.08 -8.84
N ILE A 555 12.59 53.51 -9.69
CA ILE A 555 13.13 54.88 -9.71
C ILE A 555 12.00 55.88 -9.93
N GLN A 556 11.16 55.68 -10.96
CA GLN A 556 10.04 56.57 -11.29
C GLN A 556 9.02 56.69 -10.14
N ARG A 557 8.63 55.57 -9.52
CA ARG A 557 7.68 55.58 -8.38
C ARG A 557 8.22 56.34 -7.17
N ILE A 558 9.53 56.23 -6.90
CA ILE A 558 10.17 56.93 -5.80
C ILE A 558 10.32 58.41 -6.13
N ASP A 559 10.71 58.76 -7.37
CA ASP A 559 10.77 60.15 -7.84
C ASP A 559 9.40 60.82 -7.73
N GLU A 560 8.33 60.19 -8.25
CA GLU A 560 6.96 60.69 -8.13
C GLU A 560 6.56 60.98 -6.67
N ALA A 561 6.90 60.08 -5.74
CA ALA A 561 6.63 60.29 -4.31
C ALA A 561 7.39 61.50 -3.72
N ILE A 562 8.65 61.69 -4.13
CA ILE A 562 9.47 62.84 -3.73
C ILE A 562 8.96 64.14 -4.36
N GLN A 563 8.54 64.12 -5.64
CA GLN A 563 7.97 65.29 -6.31
C GLN A 563 6.65 65.72 -5.68
N ILE A 564 5.81 64.79 -5.23
CA ILE A 564 4.57 65.11 -4.51
C ILE A 564 4.89 65.92 -3.24
N TYR A 565 5.97 65.59 -2.52
CA TYR A 565 6.43 66.36 -1.35
C TYR A 565 6.83 67.79 -1.74
N TYR A 566 7.70 67.95 -2.75
CA TYR A 566 8.21 69.29 -3.14
C TYR A 566 7.13 70.19 -3.76
N THR A 567 6.24 69.61 -4.58
CA THR A 567 5.14 70.34 -5.24
C THR A 567 3.95 70.57 -4.32
N LYS A 568 3.91 69.92 -3.14
CA LYS A 568 2.78 69.91 -2.20
C LYS A 568 1.45 69.47 -2.84
N SER A 569 1.53 68.61 -3.84
CA SER A 569 0.36 68.12 -4.59
C SER A 569 -0.52 67.14 -3.78
N SER A 570 -0.03 66.67 -2.62
CA SER A 570 -0.78 65.82 -1.69
C SER A 570 -0.21 65.92 -0.28
N ASP A 571 -1.07 65.85 0.75
CA ASP A 571 -0.67 65.85 2.17
C ASP A 571 -0.05 64.53 2.65
N LYS A 572 0.21 63.58 1.75
CA LYS A 572 0.67 62.23 2.10
C LYS A 572 2.07 62.21 2.71
N TYR A 573 2.97 63.09 2.27
CA TYR A 573 4.39 63.11 2.66
C TYR A 573 4.80 64.36 3.44
N SER A 574 3.90 65.33 3.62
CA SER A 574 4.17 66.65 4.21
C SER A 574 4.69 66.61 5.67
N HIS A 575 4.55 65.48 6.37
CA HIS A 575 5.01 65.28 7.74
C HIS A 575 6.45 64.77 7.86
N ILE A 576 7.09 64.43 6.74
CA ILE A 576 8.48 63.94 6.72
C ILE A 576 9.43 65.14 6.77
N ASP A 577 10.47 65.04 7.59
CA ASP A 577 11.47 66.09 7.73
C ASP A 577 12.21 66.32 6.41
N GLN A 578 12.49 67.59 6.11
CA GLN A 578 13.12 68.00 4.86
C GLN A 578 14.50 67.35 4.66
N SER A 579 15.30 67.21 5.72
CA SER A 579 16.63 66.59 5.62
C SER A 579 16.56 65.09 5.26
N GLU A 580 15.47 64.41 5.63
CA GLU A 580 15.25 63.01 5.30
C GLU A 580 14.78 62.83 3.87
N ILE A 581 13.92 63.72 3.37
CA ILE A 581 13.55 63.76 1.95
C ILE A 581 14.75 64.10 1.07
N GLU A 582 15.59 65.05 1.48
CA GLU A 582 16.84 65.37 0.78
C GLU A 582 17.79 64.15 0.73
N LYS A 583 17.85 63.35 1.81
CA LYS A 583 18.60 62.09 1.82
C LYS A 583 18.01 61.06 0.86
N ALA A 584 16.69 60.88 0.82
CA ALA A 584 16.02 60.00 -0.14
C ALA A 584 16.25 60.45 -1.59
N ASN A 585 16.20 61.75 -1.85
CA ASN A 585 16.46 62.35 -3.16
C ASN A 585 17.92 62.16 -3.60
N LYS A 586 18.88 62.26 -2.67
CA LYS A 586 20.29 61.97 -2.95
C LYS A 586 20.49 60.51 -3.36
N ILE A 587 19.92 59.56 -2.61
CA ILE A 587 19.98 58.11 -2.93
C ILE A 587 19.37 57.84 -4.30
N LEU A 588 18.21 58.43 -4.58
CA LEU A 588 17.54 58.33 -5.88
C LEU A 588 18.43 58.86 -7.01
N THR A 589 19.02 60.05 -6.84
CA THR A 589 19.89 60.70 -7.85
C THR A 589 21.14 59.86 -8.14
N GLU A 590 21.77 59.30 -7.10
CA GLU A 590 22.91 58.40 -7.24
C GLU A 590 22.53 57.12 -7.99
N LYS A 591 21.36 56.54 -7.68
CA LYS A 591 20.84 55.36 -8.39
C LYS A 591 20.46 55.63 -9.83
N GLN A 592 19.86 56.79 -10.12
CA GLN A 592 19.54 57.20 -11.48
C GLN A 592 20.81 57.41 -12.31
N THR A 593 21.83 58.06 -11.74
CA THR A 593 23.14 58.19 -12.37
C THR A 593 23.77 56.82 -12.64
N TRP A 594 23.71 55.89 -11.69
CA TRP A 594 24.19 54.52 -11.87
C TRP A 594 23.40 53.76 -12.95
N TYR A 595 22.09 53.94 -13.00
CA TYR A 595 21.22 53.37 -14.02
C TYR A 595 21.62 53.84 -15.41
N ASP A 596 21.79 55.14 -15.61
CA ASP A 596 22.16 55.71 -16.91
C ASP A 596 23.55 55.26 -17.36
N GLN A 597 24.52 55.22 -16.44
CA GLN A 597 25.85 54.66 -16.71
C GLN A 597 25.77 53.18 -17.11
N THR A 598 24.92 52.41 -16.43
CA THR A 598 24.72 50.97 -16.69
C THR A 598 24.02 50.73 -18.02
N ALA A 599 22.98 51.51 -18.35
CA ALA A 599 22.31 51.47 -19.64
C ALA A 599 23.28 51.77 -20.80
N ASN A 600 24.13 52.78 -20.64
CA ASN A 600 25.16 53.12 -21.62
C ASN A 600 26.19 51.99 -21.80
N ARG A 601 26.64 51.36 -20.71
CA ARG A 601 27.52 50.19 -20.77
C ARG A 601 26.87 49.03 -21.52
N PHE A 602 25.60 48.75 -21.26
CA PHE A 602 24.89 47.67 -21.95
C PHE A 602 24.66 47.96 -23.43
N ASN A 603 24.43 49.22 -23.81
CA ASN A 603 24.33 49.62 -25.22
C ASN A 603 25.67 49.48 -25.96
N ALA A 604 26.79 49.62 -25.25
CA ALA A 604 28.14 49.45 -25.80
C ALA A 604 28.66 48.00 -25.75
N LEU A 605 28.05 47.12 -24.96
CA LEU A 605 28.48 45.73 -24.77
C LEU A 605 28.19 44.90 -26.02
N LYS A 606 29.21 44.22 -26.56
CA LYS A 606 28.99 43.27 -27.66
C LYS A 606 28.30 42.01 -27.13
N LYS A 607 27.49 41.38 -27.98
CA LYS A 607 26.69 40.21 -27.60
C LYS A 607 27.52 38.99 -27.16
N HIS A 608 28.75 38.86 -27.64
CA HIS A 608 29.67 37.78 -27.30
C HIS A 608 30.61 38.11 -26.13
N GLU A 609 30.55 39.31 -25.57
CA GLU A 609 31.35 39.70 -24.41
C GLU A 609 30.58 39.41 -23.12
N ASP A 610 31.30 39.03 -22.07
CA ASP A 610 30.69 38.76 -20.77
C ASP A 610 30.15 40.06 -20.16
N PRO A 611 28.91 40.07 -19.65
CA PRO A 611 28.33 41.25 -19.05
C PRO A 611 29.06 41.60 -17.75
N THR A 612 29.53 42.84 -17.62
CA THR A 612 30.16 43.35 -16.40
C THR A 612 29.18 43.51 -15.23
N ILE A 613 27.89 43.63 -15.55
CA ILE A 613 26.80 43.73 -14.57
C ILE A 613 25.76 42.66 -14.88
N LEU A 614 25.50 41.78 -13.92
CA LEU A 614 24.57 40.66 -14.06
C LEU A 614 23.13 41.07 -13.73
N CYS A 615 22.15 40.32 -14.25
CA CYS A 615 20.73 40.50 -13.93
C CYS A 615 20.45 40.38 -12.42
N SER A 616 21.17 39.50 -11.72
CA SER A 616 21.10 39.37 -10.26
C SER A 616 21.51 40.66 -9.53
N GLN A 617 22.52 41.36 -10.05
CA GLN A 617 22.98 42.63 -9.49
C GLN A 617 21.96 43.75 -9.77
N LEU A 618 21.35 43.79 -10.96
CA LEU A 618 20.27 44.74 -11.26
C LEU A 618 19.11 44.58 -10.28
N LYS A 619 18.70 43.34 -10.01
CA LYS A 619 17.68 43.02 -9.01
C LYS A 619 18.08 43.51 -7.61
N GLN A 620 19.33 43.25 -7.20
CA GLN A 620 19.83 43.71 -5.91
C GLN A 620 19.87 45.24 -5.77
N GLN A 621 20.23 45.96 -6.85
CA GLN A 621 20.24 47.42 -6.87
C GLN A 621 18.82 47.99 -6.73
N ARG A 622 17.83 47.37 -7.39
CA ARG A 622 16.40 47.72 -7.22
C ARG A 622 15.94 47.54 -5.78
N GLU A 623 16.17 46.35 -5.21
CA GLU A 623 15.74 46.04 -3.84
C GLU A 623 16.40 46.95 -2.80
N THR A 624 17.67 47.31 -3.01
CA THR A 624 18.38 48.25 -2.14
C THR A 624 17.79 49.66 -2.22
N LEU A 625 17.55 50.17 -3.44
CA LEU A 625 16.91 51.47 -3.66
C LEU A 625 15.53 51.52 -2.98
N GLU A 626 14.69 50.51 -3.22
CA GLU A 626 13.35 50.43 -2.65
C GLU A 626 13.40 50.39 -1.12
N ARG A 627 14.26 49.55 -0.54
CA ARG A 627 14.39 49.43 0.91
C ARG A 627 14.80 50.75 1.56
N GLU A 628 15.79 51.44 1.01
CA GLU A 628 16.33 52.67 1.61
C GLU A 628 15.38 53.87 1.44
N CYS A 629 14.78 54.05 0.27
CA CYS A 629 13.87 55.16 0.01
C CYS A 629 12.50 54.95 0.65
N TRP A 630 11.92 53.74 0.59
CA TRP A 630 10.61 53.49 1.22
C TRP A 630 10.68 53.46 2.75
N ALA A 631 11.83 53.14 3.35
CA ALA A 631 12.01 53.29 4.80
C ALA A 631 11.85 54.75 5.26
N ILE A 632 12.15 55.72 4.40
CA ILE A 632 11.96 57.16 4.66
C ILE A 632 10.53 57.57 4.28
N LEU A 633 10.11 57.26 3.06
CA LEU A 633 8.84 57.73 2.50
C LEU A 633 7.60 57.10 3.15
N ASN A 634 7.71 55.93 3.79
CA ASN A 634 6.62 55.29 4.52
C ASN A 634 6.65 55.56 6.04
N LYS A 635 7.43 56.54 6.50
CA LYS A 635 7.38 56.94 7.92
C LYS A 635 5.96 57.36 8.31
N PRO A 636 5.38 56.81 9.39
CA PRO A 636 4.01 57.11 9.78
C PRO A 636 3.88 58.56 10.26
N LYS A 637 2.70 59.15 10.05
CA LYS A 637 2.37 60.49 10.58
C LYS A 637 2.45 60.47 12.11
N PRO A 638 3.01 61.50 12.76
CA PRO A 638 2.95 61.63 14.21
C PRO A 638 1.50 61.60 14.68
N LYS A 639 1.18 60.78 15.69
CA LYS A 639 -0.16 60.80 16.30
C LYS A 639 -0.39 62.17 16.93
N VAL A 640 -1.43 62.87 16.49
CA VAL A 640 -1.92 64.08 17.15
C VAL A 640 -2.65 63.62 18.42
N GLU A 641 -2.13 63.96 19.62
CA GLU A 641 -2.88 63.78 20.87
C GLU A 641 -4.09 64.74 20.86
N PRO A 642 -5.33 64.25 21.09
CA PRO A 642 -6.48 65.13 21.18
C PRO A 642 -6.38 66.05 22.42
N PRO A 643 -6.88 67.30 22.37
CA PRO A 643 -6.72 68.27 23.46
C PRO A 643 -7.38 67.79 24.76
N LYS A 644 -6.71 68.01 25.89
CA LYS A 644 -7.27 67.81 27.24
C LYS A 644 -8.51 68.70 27.46
N GLU A 645 -9.68 68.08 27.65
CA GLU A 645 -10.78 68.65 28.42
C GLU A 645 -10.74 68.12 29.87
N GLU A 646 -10.93 69.01 30.84
CA GLU A 646 -10.93 68.72 32.29
C GLU A 646 -12.13 67.84 32.72
N PRO A 647 -11.95 66.95 33.72
CA PRO A 647 -13.00 66.04 34.14
C PRO A 647 -13.94 66.63 35.23
N ALA A 648 -15.23 66.47 34.93
CA ALA A 648 -16.34 66.03 35.78
C ALA A 648 -16.96 66.95 36.86
N LYS A 649 -18.30 66.99 36.83
CA LYS A 649 -19.15 67.05 38.04
C LYS A 649 -20.12 65.88 38.05
N GLN A 650 -19.94 64.96 39.00
CA GLN A 650 -21.04 64.22 39.64
C GLN A 650 -21.21 64.78 41.05
N PRO A 651 -22.42 64.71 41.63
CA PRO A 651 -22.65 63.75 42.72
C PRO A 651 -24.13 63.26 42.78
N THR A 652 -24.58 62.23 43.50
CA THR A 652 -24.06 61.32 44.54
C THR A 652 -25.14 60.23 44.77
N THR A 653 -24.80 59.04 45.33
CA THR A 653 -24.95 58.67 46.75
C THR A 653 -24.54 57.20 46.98
N ASN A 654 -23.94 56.92 48.16
CA ASN A 654 -23.26 55.70 48.64
C ASN A 654 -24.11 54.41 48.74
N GLN A 655 -23.49 53.22 48.56
CA GLN A 655 -22.95 52.35 49.65
C GLN A 655 -22.40 50.98 49.16
N GLN A 656 -21.30 50.58 49.82
CA GLN A 656 -20.84 49.25 50.27
C GLN A 656 -20.02 48.28 49.38
N GLU A 657 -19.02 47.72 50.06
CA GLU A 657 -17.85 46.91 49.66
C GLU A 657 -18.14 45.41 49.54
N GLN A 658 -17.34 44.68 48.74
CA GLN A 658 -16.47 43.58 49.19
C GLN A 658 -15.57 43.04 48.06
N ALA A 659 -14.38 42.56 48.44
CA ALA A 659 -13.22 42.20 47.62
C ALA A 659 -13.20 40.75 47.09
N GLN A 660 -12.43 40.46 46.04
CA GLN A 660 -11.37 39.41 46.01
C GLN A 660 -10.75 39.14 44.60
N ASN A 661 -9.40 39.08 44.59
CA ASN A 661 -8.44 38.13 43.97
C ASN A 661 -8.50 37.62 42.50
N GLN A 662 -7.28 37.63 41.92
CA GLN A 662 -6.63 37.23 40.64
C GLN A 662 -6.76 35.74 40.16
N PRO A 663 -6.39 35.32 38.90
CA PRO A 663 -4.97 35.19 38.43
C PRO A 663 -4.72 35.30 36.87
N PRO A 664 -3.59 34.87 36.25
CA PRO A 664 -2.82 35.61 35.22
C PRO A 664 -3.08 35.14 33.77
N PRO A 665 -2.44 35.73 32.72
CA PRO A 665 -2.65 35.30 31.33
C PRO A 665 -1.78 34.08 30.93
N PRO A 666 -2.25 33.23 29.98
CA PRO A 666 -1.53 32.04 29.48
C PRO A 666 -0.59 32.33 28.27
N PRO A 667 0.31 31.38 27.89
CA PRO A 667 1.40 31.55 26.91
C PRO A 667 0.95 31.32 25.44
N PRO A 668 1.81 31.53 24.42
CA PRO A 668 1.37 31.61 23.03
C PRO A 668 1.28 30.23 22.36
N PRO A 669 0.41 30.03 21.36
CA PRO A 669 0.47 28.87 20.49
C PRO A 669 1.04 29.20 19.10
N THR A 670 1.91 28.29 18.67
CA THR A 670 2.35 28.01 17.31
C THR A 670 1.25 27.31 16.48
N SER A 671 1.14 27.64 15.19
CA SER A 671 0.70 26.76 14.08
C SER A 671 0.76 27.60 12.77
N SER A 672 1.39 27.22 11.66
CA SER A 672 1.20 26.08 10.75
C SER A 672 -0.24 25.94 10.25
N GLY A 673 -0.50 26.41 9.02
CA GLY A 673 -1.81 26.28 8.38
C GLY A 673 -1.84 26.80 6.95
N ASN A 674 -1.62 25.88 6.02
CA ASN A 674 -1.74 26.01 4.58
C ASN A 674 -3.22 26.20 4.18
N GLN A 675 -3.53 27.11 3.24
CA GLN A 675 -4.78 27.03 2.46
C GLN A 675 -4.61 27.70 1.09
N GLN A 676 -4.63 26.84 0.07
CA GLN A 676 -4.72 27.14 -1.35
C GLN A 676 -6.12 27.67 -1.68
N SER A 677 -6.18 28.72 -2.50
CA SER A 677 -7.37 29.16 -3.20
C SER A 677 -7.11 29.10 -4.72
N THR A 678 -7.95 28.28 -5.36
CA THR A 678 -8.32 28.15 -6.78
C THR A 678 -8.06 29.34 -7.70
N GLU A 679 -7.43 29.07 -8.85
CA GLU A 679 -7.58 29.85 -10.09
C GLU A 679 -7.66 28.89 -11.30
N GLN A 680 -8.61 29.19 -12.18
CA GLN A 680 -9.05 28.39 -13.32
C GLN A 680 -8.03 28.41 -14.47
N GLN A 681 -7.73 27.24 -15.04
CA GLN A 681 -7.00 27.11 -16.31
C GLN A 681 -8.00 27.03 -17.50
N PRO A 682 -7.66 27.61 -18.67
CA PRO A 682 -8.46 27.42 -19.88
C PRO A 682 -8.10 26.13 -20.61
N SER A 683 -9.14 25.56 -21.22
CA SER A 683 -9.19 24.38 -22.09
C SER A 683 -8.37 24.54 -23.38
N MET A 684 -7.53 23.56 -23.69
CA MET A 684 -7.06 23.29 -25.06
C MET A 684 -7.83 22.10 -25.61
N GLU A 685 -8.54 22.35 -26.70
CA GLU A 685 -9.11 21.35 -27.60
C GLU A 685 -7.99 20.63 -28.37
N VAL A 686 -8.28 19.36 -28.66
CA VAL A 686 -7.48 18.42 -29.43
C VAL A 686 -7.95 18.49 -30.88
N ASP A 687 -7.00 18.54 -31.81
CA ASP A 687 -7.08 17.88 -33.11
C ASP A 687 -5.89 16.91 -33.24
#